data_AF-A0A0Q8SXZ0-F1
#
_entry.id   AF-A0A0Q8SXZ0-F1
#
_cell.length_a   1.000
_cell.length_b   1.000
_cell.length_c   1.000
_cell.angle_alpha   90.00
_cell.angle_beta   90.00
_cell.angle_gamma   90.00
#
_symmetry.space_group_name_H-M   'P 1'
#
loop_
_entity.id
_entity.type
_entity.pdbx_description
1 polymer ?
#
loop_
_entity_poly.entity_id
_entity_poly.type
_entity_poly.pdbx_seq_one_letter_code
_entity_poly.pdbx_strand_id
1 'polypeptide(L)'
;MTLFLRLLDTADKENALASSIEKLRNGAISRLVFSLAPESFRRVPTSPFAYWVSEHVRGSFSRFPALNSSRREAWMGLSTGSNFQWLRLYWEVPCNLLLSRRSEGGKKWAYLAKGGEFASFYQKVHVVVDWHGDGQSLGQWKLAELEMGRASENNSKCWNQTKYFRPGITWSARSQKGASFRALPPNCIFGSKGPAILTGDNDPEELLALIAITNSSAFEMLLSIQMAFGSYEVGVIQRTPVPDLLADQRAKLASAARRAWSLKRALDSIDEVSLAFSLPATLRARLGDYDTPAIESELVRIQNEVDGIATNLYGFSEADRAAMQAGQSAVSEGETNASTVDEGDEEDDAVPVDQTAGLLSWAVGVAFGRFDWRLATGERTALSEPEPFDPLPAKSPGMLPDGAAPFHDHAGILLDDPGHPHDLARLVEEVLARVDAPVPSDVRRWMQRDFFAFHLQRYSKSRRKAPIYWPLATQSGSYTLWVYYPSLTSQTLYTAINDFVEPKLKQVDADVAALRNKGSARTRDDEKQFETLQTFELELIELRDTLLKLAPTYKPNHDDGVQIAAAPLWSLFRHKPWQKVLKETWAKLEKGDYEWAHLAMNYWPERVREKCKTDKSLAIAHGLKDLYVEPEAAPKKTRGRKKAGVGE
;
A
#
# COMPACT_ATOMS: atom_id res chain seq x y z
N MET A 1 23.38 24.50 39.06
CA MET A 1 23.67 24.02 37.70
C MET A 1 24.24 22.62 37.82
N THR A 2 23.72 21.68 37.03
CA THR A 2 24.19 20.29 36.94
C THR A 2 24.99 20.14 35.65
N LEU A 3 26.09 19.39 35.72
CA LEU A 3 26.94 19.10 34.56
C LEU A 3 26.49 17.78 33.91
N PHE A 4 26.35 17.81 32.58
CA PHE A 4 26.05 16.64 31.76
C PHE A 4 27.21 16.41 30.79
N LEU A 5 27.65 15.17 30.71
CA LEU A 5 28.74 14.72 29.84
C LEU A 5 28.15 13.76 28.80
N ARG A 6 28.14 14.16 27.53
CA ARG A 6 27.60 13.35 26.43
C ARG A 6 28.70 12.51 25.80
N LEU A 7 28.68 11.20 26.04
CA LEU A 7 29.65 10.23 25.51
C LEU A 7 28.97 9.11 24.72
N LEU A 8 27.71 9.32 24.31
CA LEU A 8 26.91 8.32 23.59
C LEU A 8 27.58 7.90 22.28
N ASP A 9 28.26 8.85 21.65
CA ASP A 9 28.75 8.76 20.27
C ASP A 9 30.27 8.50 20.23
N THR A 10 30.86 8.16 21.39
CA THR A 10 32.31 7.98 21.53
C THR A 10 32.64 6.50 21.73
N ALA A 11 33.51 5.97 20.86
CA ALA A 11 33.97 4.58 20.95
C ALA A 11 34.74 4.33 22.26
N ASP A 12 35.70 5.19 22.58
CA ASP A 12 36.47 5.13 23.82
C ASP A 12 35.91 6.11 24.86
N LYS A 13 34.87 5.66 25.56
CA LYS A 13 34.17 6.46 26.56
C LYS A 13 35.05 6.81 27.76
N GLU A 14 36.00 5.95 28.11
CA GLU A 14 36.88 6.18 29.26
C GLU A 14 37.83 7.36 29.01
N ASN A 15 38.57 7.33 27.89
CA ASN A 15 39.47 8.42 27.54
C ASN A 15 38.72 9.73 27.25
N ALA A 16 37.55 9.64 26.61
CA ALA A 16 36.73 10.82 26.33
C ALA A 16 36.14 11.45 27.61
N LEU A 17 35.77 10.64 28.59
CA LEU A 17 35.34 11.11 29.91
C LEU A 17 36.50 11.81 30.63
N ALA A 18 37.66 11.14 30.72
CA ALA A 18 38.84 11.68 31.37
C ALA A 18 39.28 13.02 30.76
N SER A 19 39.37 13.08 29.42
CA SER A 19 39.70 14.30 28.69
C SER A 19 38.67 15.42 28.90
N SER A 20 37.37 15.08 28.95
CA SER A 20 36.32 16.08 29.17
C SER A 20 36.38 16.65 30.59
N ILE A 21 36.67 15.82 31.60
CA ILE A 21 36.87 16.25 32.98
C ILE A 21 38.11 17.13 33.11
N GLU A 22 39.23 16.75 32.48
CA GLU A 22 40.47 17.53 32.50
C GLU A 22 40.28 18.90 31.84
N LYS A 23 39.69 18.94 30.64
CA LYS A 23 39.34 20.20 29.94
C LYS A 23 38.47 21.09 30.80
N LEU A 24 37.44 20.52 31.43
CA LEU A 24 36.53 21.27 32.30
C LEU A 24 37.25 21.86 33.52
N ARG A 25 38.12 21.09 34.18
CA ARG A 25 38.92 21.57 35.33
C ARG A 25 39.87 22.69 34.95
N ASN A 26 40.41 22.65 33.73
CA ASN A 26 41.31 23.67 33.19
C ASN A 26 40.57 24.88 32.59
N GLY A 27 39.24 24.96 32.74
CA GLY A 27 38.42 26.06 32.20
C GLY A 27 38.25 26.03 30.68
N ALA A 28 38.65 24.95 30.01
CA ALA A 28 38.53 24.79 28.57
C ALA A 28 37.11 24.34 28.17
N ILE A 29 36.59 24.91 27.08
CA ILE A 29 35.28 24.56 26.53
C ILE A 29 35.37 23.21 25.83
N SER A 30 34.50 22.26 26.23
CA SER A 30 34.34 20.97 25.57
C SER A 30 32.93 20.87 24.98
N ARG A 31 32.81 20.42 23.73
CA ARG A 31 31.51 20.16 23.06
C ARG A 31 30.73 19.02 23.70
N LEU A 32 31.38 18.22 24.54
CA LEU A 32 30.78 17.07 25.25
C LEU A 32 30.22 17.47 26.62
N VAL A 33 30.49 18.70 27.09
CA VAL A 33 30.08 19.17 28.42
C VAL A 33 28.96 20.19 28.30
N PHE A 34 27.87 19.94 29.03
CA PHE A 34 26.71 20.82 29.10
C PHE A 34 26.46 21.20 30.57
N SER A 35 26.10 22.46 30.83
CA SER A 35 25.76 22.94 32.18
C SER A 35 24.35 23.47 32.18
N LEU A 36 23.47 22.86 32.99
CA LEU A 36 22.04 23.16 32.96
C LEU A 36 21.39 23.03 34.34
N ALA A 37 20.39 23.87 34.63
CA ALA A 37 19.55 23.70 35.81
C ALA A 37 18.54 22.56 35.57
N PRO A 38 18.46 21.52 36.41
CA PRO A 38 17.52 20.40 36.24
C PRO A 38 16.05 20.81 36.05
N GLU A 39 15.66 21.93 36.64
CA GLU A 39 14.32 22.51 36.62
C GLU A 39 13.88 22.90 35.20
N SER A 40 14.84 23.21 34.31
CA SER A 40 14.58 23.52 32.91
C SER A 40 13.97 22.35 32.13
N PHE A 41 14.22 21.10 32.54
CA PHE A 41 13.62 19.92 31.90
C PHE A 41 12.11 19.84 32.08
N ARG A 42 11.55 20.48 33.13
CA ARG A 42 10.10 20.51 33.38
C ARG A 42 9.32 21.26 32.31
N ARG A 43 9.99 22.06 31.47
CA ARG A 43 9.37 22.78 30.35
C ARG A 43 8.92 21.84 29.24
N VAL A 44 9.61 20.70 29.07
CA VAL A 44 9.25 19.70 28.07
C VAL A 44 8.33 18.66 28.72
N PRO A 45 7.20 18.30 28.10
CA PRO A 45 6.34 17.22 28.58
C PRO A 45 7.12 15.94 28.83
N THR A 46 6.76 15.19 29.88
CA THR A 46 7.47 14.01 30.40
C THR A 46 8.91 14.24 30.88
N SER A 47 9.37 15.50 30.90
CA SER A 47 10.66 15.97 31.45
C SER A 47 11.90 15.17 30.98
N PRO A 48 12.10 14.97 29.66
CA PRO A 48 13.31 14.35 29.13
C PRO A 48 14.55 15.18 29.49
N PHE A 49 15.68 14.50 29.72
CA PHE A 49 16.98 15.13 29.99
C PHE A 49 17.62 15.66 28.70
N ALA A 50 16.92 16.55 28.03
CA ALA A 50 17.33 17.20 26.79
C ALA A 50 18.35 18.32 27.05
N TYR A 51 19.50 17.97 27.63
CA TYR A 51 20.54 18.92 28.02
C TYR A 51 21.32 19.50 26.83
N TRP A 52 21.27 18.83 25.66
CA TRP A 52 22.03 19.18 24.46
C TRP A 52 21.39 20.28 23.61
N VAL A 53 20.11 20.59 23.83
CA VAL A 53 19.41 21.65 23.09
C VAL A 53 19.51 22.99 23.81
N SER A 54 19.28 24.11 23.12
CA SER A 54 19.28 25.42 23.78
C SER A 54 18.03 25.66 24.61
N GLU A 55 18.09 26.71 25.43
CA GLU A 55 16.95 27.15 26.23
C GLU A 55 15.80 27.68 25.37
N HIS A 56 16.10 28.22 24.19
CA HIS A 56 15.09 28.65 23.23
C HIS A 56 14.26 27.46 22.72
N VAL A 57 14.92 26.34 22.44
CA VAL A 57 14.24 25.11 21.99
C VAL A 57 13.35 24.52 23.08
N ARG A 58 13.86 24.38 24.32
CA ARG A 58 13.03 23.93 25.47
C ARG A 58 11.89 24.90 25.76
N GLY A 59 12.13 26.21 25.66
CA GLY A 59 11.16 27.26 25.89
C GLY A 59 9.98 27.24 24.91
N SER A 60 10.14 26.68 23.71
CA SER A 60 9.06 26.55 22.71
C SER A 60 7.83 25.80 23.25
N PHE A 61 8.03 24.82 24.14
CA PHE A 61 6.92 24.06 24.76
C PHE A 61 6.04 24.86 25.70
N SER A 62 6.54 26.01 26.18
CA SER A 62 5.76 26.95 27.00
C SER A 62 5.30 28.17 26.21
N ARG A 63 6.05 28.55 25.16
CA ARG A 63 5.77 29.76 24.36
C ARG A 63 4.68 29.56 23.32
N PHE A 64 4.60 28.37 22.72
CA PHE A 64 3.64 28.07 21.66
C PHE A 64 2.58 27.07 22.12
N PRO A 65 1.35 27.16 21.59
CA PRO A 65 0.34 26.16 21.87
C PRO A 65 0.77 24.79 21.34
N ALA A 66 0.37 23.74 22.05
CA ALA A 66 0.51 22.38 21.57
C ALA A 66 -0.26 22.19 20.25
N LEU A 67 0.15 21.20 19.45
CA LEU A 67 -0.56 20.83 18.23
C LEU A 67 -2.01 20.53 18.54
N ASN A 68 -2.27 19.76 19.60
CA ASN A 68 -3.63 19.53 20.09
C ASN A 68 -4.15 20.78 20.81
N SER A 69 -5.13 21.44 20.20
CA SER A 69 -5.73 22.68 20.67
C SER A 69 -7.21 22.73 20.29
N SER A 70 -7.91 23.82 20.60
CA SER A 70 -9.30 24.00 20.17
C SER A 70 -9.50 24.00 18.64
N ARG A 71 -8.44 24.26 17.87
CA ARG A 71 -8.48 24.32 16.39
C ARG A 71 -8.01 23.04 15.71
N ARG A 72 -7.25 22.20 16.42
CA ARG A 72 -6.47 21.10 15.84
C ARG A 72 -6.51 19.90 16.76
N GLU A 73 -6.78 18.72 16.21
CA GLU A 73 -6.84 17.48 16.97
C GLU A 73 -6.11 16.38 16.23
N ALA A 74 -5.34 15.54 16.94
CA ALA A 74 -4.72 14.35 16.36
C ALA A 74 -5.36 13.07 16.92
N TRP A 75 -5.67 12.12 16.05
CA TRP A 75 -6.45 10.92 16.36
C TRP A 75 -5.81 9.66 15.79
N MET A 76 -5.88 8.57 16.55
CA MET A 76 -5.65 7.22 16.03
C MET A 76 -6.87 6.76 15.24
N GLY A 77 -6.63 6.02 14.15
CA GLY A 77 -7.68 5.53 13.27
C GLY A 77 -8.01 4.05 13.40
N LEU A 78 -8.52 3.47 12.31
CA LEU A 78 -8.98 2.10 12.22
C LEU A 78 -7.86 1.09 12.45
N SER A 79 -8.07 0.16 13.38
CA SER A 79 -7.39 -1.12 13.42
C SER A 79 -8.37 -2.20 12.96
N THR A 80 -8.07 -2.92 11.88
CA THR A 80 -8.99 -3.93 11.31
C THR A 80 -9.01 -5.22 12.11
N GLY A 81 -7.90 -5.60 12.76
CA GLY A 81 -7.74 -6.89 13.45
C GLY A 81 -7.48 -8.09 12.53
N SER A 82 -7.88 -8.02 11.25
CA SER A 82 -7.58 -9.05 10.24
C SER A 82 -7.39 -8.40 8.87
N ASN A 83 -6.15 -8.00 8.56
CA ASN A 83 -5.83 -7.29 7.31
C ASN A 83 -6.13 -8.13 6.06
N PHE A 84 -5.84 -9.44 6.08
CA PHE A 84 -6.02 -10.30 4.92
C PHE A 84 -7.50 -10.42 4.50
N GLN A 85 -8.40 -10.46 5.48
CA GLN A 85 -9.85 -10.49 5.26
C GLN A 85 -10.39 -9.13 4.80
N TRP A 86 -10.05 -8.05 5.52
CA TRP A 86 -10.76 -6.77 5.39
C TRP A 86 -10.11 -5.74 4.47
N LEU A 87 -8.85 -5.91 4.07
CA LEU A 87 -8.13 -4.96 3.22
C LEU A 87 -7.89 -5.50 1.82
N ARG A 88 -8.08 -4.66 0.80
CA ARG A 88 -7.68 -4.93 -0.59
C ARG A 88 -6.75 -3.83 -1.10
N LEU A 89 -6.00 -4.11 -2.16
CA LEU A 89 -5.41 -3.04 -2.97
C LEU A 89 -6.48 -2.53 -3.93
N TYR A 90 -6.48 -1.23 -4.23
CA TYR A 90 -7.61 -0.64 -4.98
C TYR A 90 -7.81 -1.26 -6.37
N TRP A 91 -6.73 -1.74 -7.01
CA TRP A 91 -6.80 -2.42 -8.30
C TRP A 91 -7.38 -3.85 -8.24
N GLU A 92 -7.60 -4.39 -7.05
CA GLU A 92 -8.30 -5.67 -6.89
C GLU A 92 -9.82 -5.51 -6.86
N VAL A 93 -10.29 -4.28 -6.65
CA VAL A 93 -11.71 -4.00 -6.46
C VAL A 93 -12.25 -3.33 -7.73
N PRO A 94 -13.43 -3.75 -8.22
CA PRO A 94 -14.12 -3.02 -9.27
C PRO A 94 -14.31 -1.53 -8.89
N CYS A 95 -13.92 -0.61 -9.79
CA CYS A 95 -13.99 0.84 -9.52
C CYS A 95 -15.40 1.32 -9.13
N ASN A 96 -16.44 0.64 -9.63
CA ASN A 96 -17.83 0.94 -9.29
C ASN A 96 -18.23 0.52 -7.86
N LEU A 97 -17.38 -0.17 -7.09
CA LEU A 97 -17.60 -0.49 -5.68
C LEU A 97 -16.77 0.38 -4.72
N LEU A 98 -15.87 1.22 -5.25
CA LEU A 98 -15.10 2.19 -4.48
C LEU A 98 -16.00 3.34 -4.01
N LEU A 99 -15.92 3.67 -2.73
CA LEU A 99 -16.58 4.81 -2.11
C LEU A 99 -15.84 6.08 -2.48
N SER A 100 -16.49 6.94 -3.28
CA SER A 100 -15.97 8.28 -3.55
C SER A 100 -16.47 9.29 -2.52
N ARG A 101 -17.61 9.01 -1.85
CA ARG A 101 -18.21 9.81 -0.77
C ARG A 101 -18.88 8.97 0.32
N ARG A 102 -18.82 9.45 1.58
CA ARG A 102 -19.47 8.86 2.77
C ARG A 102 -20.99 9.04 2.74
N SER A 103 -21.68 8.47 1.76
CA SER A 103 -23.15 8.35 1.63
C SER A 103 -23.55 7.69 0.31
N GLU A 104 -22.60 7.25 -0.51
CA GLU A 104 -22.91 6.53 -1.76
C GLU A 104 -23.44 5.14 -1.44
N GLY A 105 -24.76 4.99 -1.50
CA GLY A 105 -25.43 3.71 -1.37
C GLY A 105 -24.91 2.70 -2.39
N GLY A 106 -24.76 1.43 -1.97
CA GLY A 106 -24.29 0.34 -2.82
C GLY A 106 -22.77 0.24 -3.01
N LYS A 107 -21.99 1.22 -2.55
CA LYS A 107 -20.52 1.13 -2.51
C LYS A 107 -20.04 0.43 -1.24
N LYS A 108 -18.90 -0.24 -1.34
CA LYS A 108 -18.40 -1.15 -0.29
C LYS A 108 -17.03 -0.76 0.24
N TRP A 109 -16.13 -0.30 -0.63
CA TRP A 109 -14.72 -0.20 -0.34
C TRP A 109 -14.28 1.26 -0.15
N ALA A 110 -13.85 1.62 1.07
CA ALA A 110 -13.33 2.96 1.38
C ALA A 110 -11.80 2.98 1.31
N TYR A 111 -11.21 4.05 0.80
CA TYR A 111 -9.76 4.24 0.87
C TYR A 111 -9.26 4.31 2.31
N LEU A 112 -8.11 3.68 2.59
CA LEU A 112 -7.50 3.62 3.92
C LEU A 112 -6.06 4.14 3.90
N ALA A 113 -5.78 5.20 4.66
CA ALA A 113 -4.42 5.66 4.93
C ALA A 113 -3.77 4.80 6.04
N LYS A 114 -2.86 3.90 5.67
CA LYS A 114 -2.24 2.91 6.58
C LYS A 114 -0.84 3.30 7.10
N GLY A 115 -0.43 4.57 7.02
CA GLY A 115 0.90 5.00 7.48
C GLY A 115 2.00 4.80 6.45
N GLY A 116 2.07 3.61 5.83
CA GLY A 116 2.83 3.33 4.61
C GLY A 116 4.33 3.68 4.64
N GLU A 117 4.93 3.72 3.45
CA GLU A 117 6.30 4.16 3.23
C GLU A 117 6.50 5.64 3.66
N PHE A 118 7.75 6.01 3.96
CA PHE A 118 8.12 7.39 4.25
C PHE A 118 7.79 8.29 3.06
N ALA A 119 6.94 9.31 3.29
CA ALA A 119 6.55 10.26 2.26
C ALA A 119 6.11 11.59 2.89
N SER A 120 6.81 12.68 2.56
CA SER A 120 6.42 14.05 2.96
C SER A 120 5.48 14.68 1.91
N PHE A 121 4.60 15.58 2.35
CA PHE A 121 3.64 16.36 1.57
C PHE A 121 2.54 15.56 0.85
N TYR A 122 2.89 14.57 0.02
CA TYR A 122 1.98 13.76 -0.79
C TYR A 122 1.90 12.31 -0.28
N GLN A 123 0.70 11.70 -0.38
CA GLN A 123 0.49 10.29 -0.07
C GLN A 123 0.02 9.50 -1.29
N LYS A 124 0.69 8.37 -1.52
CA LYS A 124 0.19 7.31 -2.39
C LYS A 124 -0.79 6.40 -1.65
N VAL A 125 -2.09 6.65 -1.82
CA VAL A 125 -3.14 5.80 -1.24
C VAL A 125 -3.43 4.63 -2.17
N HIS A 126 -3.16 3.41 -1.71
CA HIS A 126 -3.37 2.20 -2.51
C HIS A 126 -4.20 1.11 -1.81
N VAL A 127 -4.47 1.27 -0.52
CA VAL A 127 -5.24 0.31 0.28
C VAL A 127 -6.69 0.78 0.40
N VAL A 128 -7.61 -0.17 0.28
CA VAL A 128 -9.03 0.02 0.56
C VAL A 128 -9.49 -0.98 1.63
N VAL A 129 -10.48 -0.59 2.42
CA VAL A 129 -11.09 -1.41 3.46
C VAL A 129 -12.56 -1.65 3.13
N ASP A 130 -13.04 -2.86 3.37
CA ASP A 130 -14.46 -3.15 3.31
C ASP A 130 -15.17 -2.40 4.44
N TRP A 131 -15.87 -1.33 4.05
CA TRP A 131 -16.63 -0.44 4.92
C TRP A 131 -18.13 -0.55 4.63
N HIS A 132 -18.59 -1.73 4.23
CA HIS A 132 -19.99 -1.99 3.93
C HIS A 132 -20.91 -1.59 5.09
N GLY A 133 -22.03 -0.93 4.77
CA GLY A 133 -23.01 -0.46 5.75
C GLY A 133 -22.44 0.54 6.76
N ASP A 134 -21.58 1.46 6.32
CA ASP A 134 -20.80 2.38 7.17
C ASP A 134 -20.00 1.64 8.27
N GLY A 135 -19.37 0.52 7.89
CA GLY A 135 -18.54 -0.28 8.80
C GLY A 135 -19.34 -1.24 9.70
N GLN A 136 -20.65 -1.39 9.50
CA GLN A 136 -21.48 -2.30 10.29
C GLN A 136 -20.97 -3.75 10.25
N SER A 137 -20.58 -4.26 9.07
CA SER A 137 -20.07 -5.63 8.93
C SER A 137 -18.80 -5.86 9.74
N LEU A 138 -17.81 -4.97 9.60
CA LEU A 138 -16.55 -5.04 10.36
C LEU A 138 -16.78 -4.87 11.86
N GLY A 139 -17.68 -3.96 12.26
CA GLY A 139 -18.04 -3.75 13.66
C GLY A 139 -18.69 -4.97 14.31
N GLN A 140 -19.62 -5.62 13.62
CA GLN A 140 -20.26 -6.85 14.11
C GLN A 140 -19.28 -8.01 14.15
N TRP A 141 -18.39 -8.14 13.15
CA TRP A 141 -17.32 -9.12 13.16
C TRP A 141 -16.40 -8.94 14.37
N LYS A 142 -15.92 -7.71 14.64
CA LYS A 142 -15.08 -7.40 15.81
C LYS A 142 -15.77 -7.71 17.14
N LEU A 143 -17.07 -7.47 17.23
CA LEU A 143 -17.86 -7.82 18.41
C LEU A 143 -17.94 -9.33 18.60
N ALA A 144 -18.17 -10.09 17.52
CA ALA A 144 -18.14 -11.55 17.56
C ALA A 144 -16.77 -12.09 18.01
N GLU A 145 -15.67 -11.53 17.50
CA GLU A 145 -14.31 -11.89 17.94
C GLU A 145 -14.08 -11.65 19.45
N LEU A 146 -14.66 -10.58 20.00
CA LEU A 146 -14.63 -10.31 21.44
C LEU A 146 -15.46 -11.33 22.23
N GLU A 147 -16.70 -11.61 21.79
CA GLU A 147 -17.59 -12.60 22.41
C GLU A 147 -16.94 -13.99 22.46
N MET A 148 -16.15 -14.35 21.44
CA MET A 148 -15.37 -15.58 21.37
C MET A 148 -14.02 -15.53 22.11
N GLY A 149 -13.65 -14.40 22.71
CA GLY A 149 -12.38 -14.23 23.42
C GLY A 149 -11.13 -14.18 22.52
N ARG A 150 -11.30 -13.99 21.21
CA ARG A 150 -10.22 -13.87 20.21
C ARG A 150 -9.70 -12.44 20.05
N ALA A 151 -10.45 -11.44 20.55
CA ALA A 151 -10.05 -10.03 20.57
C ALA A 151 -10.15 -9.42 21.97
N SER A 152 -9.33 -8.39 22.24
CA SER A 152 -9.46 -7.55 23.43
C SER A 152 -10.53 -6.48 23.23
N GLU A 153 -11.03 -5.90 24.33
CA GLU A 153 -12.01 -4.81 24.25
C GLU A 153 -11.48 -3.58 23.50
N ASN A 154 -10.17 -3.31 23.58
CA ASN A 154 -9.54 -2.23 22.82
C ASN A 154 -9.49 -2.52 21.31
N ASN A 155 -9.54 -3.79 20.89
CA ASN A 155 -9.54 -4.21 19.49
C ASN A 155 -10.94 -4.54 18.94
N SER A 156 -11.97 -4.53 19.79
CA SER A 156 -13.34 -4.95 19.43
C SER A 156 -14.21 -3.86 18.80
N LYS A 157 -13.67 -2.64 18.64
CA LYS A 157 -14.39 -1.49 18.08
C LYS A 157 -13.64 -0.89 16.90
N CYS A 158 -14.39 -0.19 16.06
CA CYS A 158 -13.85 0.80 15.13
C CYS A 158 -13.87 2.15 15.86
N TRP A 159 -12.71 2.60 16.33
CA TRP A 159 -12.59 3.82 17.12
C TRP A 159 -12.71 5.08 16.25
N ASN A 160 -13.14 6.20 16.83
CA ASN A 160 -13.11 7.53 16.20
C ASN A 160 -13.81 7.63 14.83
N GLN A 161 -14.86 6.84 14.57
CA GLN A 161 -15.57 6.83 13.28
C GLN A 161 -16.18 8.18 12.88
N THR A 162 -16.48 9.05 13.84
CA THR A 162 -16.96 10.42 13.57
C THR A 162 -15.90 11.30 12.94
N LYS A 163 -14.62 10.90 13.01
CA LYS A 163 -13.48 11.62 12.44
C LYS A 163 -13.11 11.14 11.03
N TYR A 164 -13.57 9.96 10.62
CA TYR A 164 -13.30 9.40 9.29
C TYR A 164 -13.88 10.24 8.16
N PHE A 165 -13.34 10.06 6.95
CA PHE A 165 -13.78 10.72 5.71
C PHE A 165 -13.54 12.24 5.66
N ARG A 166 -12.93 12.81 6.69
CA ARG A 166 -12.53 14.22 6.74
C ARG A 166 -11.14 14.41 6.12
N PRO A 167 -10.90 15.51 5.40
CA PRO A 167 -9.56 15.86 4.98
C PRO A 167 -8.70 16.20 6.20
N GLY A 168 -7.39 16.04 6.07
CA GLY A 168 -6.47 16.28 7.17
C GLY A 168 -5.01 16.06 6.81
N ILE A 169 -4.21 15.73 7.81
CA ILE A 169 -2.80 15.38 7.65
C ILE A 169 -2.60 14.01 8.26
N THR A 170 -1.93 13.10 7.56
CA THR A 170 -1.58 11.79 8.10
C THR A 170 -0.06 11.60 8.07
N TRP A 171 0.42 10.65 8.85
CA TRP A 171 1.84 10.31 8.94
C TRP A 171 2.00 8.81 9.23
N SER A 172 3.22 8.28 9.05
CA SER A 172 3.52 6.94 9.55
C SER A 172 3.84 6.97 11.04
N ALA A 173 3.11 6.20 11.85
CA ALA A 173 3.36 6.09 13.29
C ALA A 173 4.68 5.37 13.63
N ARG A 174 5.30 4.73 12.64
CA ARG A 174 6.58 4.02 12.73
C ARG A 174 7.38 4.27 11.46
N SER A 175 8.59 4.82 11.57
CA SER A 175 9.49 4.99 10.43
C SER A 175 10.92 5.18 10.91
N GLN A 176 11.88 4.52 10.27
CA GLN A 176 13.30 4.72 10.56
C GLN A 176 13.92 5.88 9.78
N LYS A 177 13.18 6.46 8.81
CA LYS A 177 13.65 7.56 7.95
C LYS A 177 13.27 8.96 8.44
N GLY A 178 12.61 9.06 9.60
CA GLY A 178 12.14 10.33 10.16
C GLY A 178 10.61 10.46 10.20
N ALA A 179 10.12 11.55 10.79
CA ALA A 179 8.69 11.87 10.74
C ALA A 179 8.33 12.37 9.34
N SER A 180 7.22 11.90 8.77
CA SER A 180 6.77 12.33 7.45
C SER A 180 5.28 12.59 7.44
N PHE A 181 4.91 13.86 7.24
CA PHE A 181 3.53 14.33 7.26
C PHE A 181 3.06 14.65 5.85
N ARG A 182 1.82 14.31 5.53
CA ARG A 182 1.29 14.42 4.17
C ARG A 182 -0.22 14.59 4.16
N ALA A 183 -0.72 15.13 3.05
CA ALA A 183 -2.15 15.37 2.88
C ALA A 183 -2.95 14.06 2.99
N LEU A 184 -4.00 14.09 3.82
CA LEU A 184 -5.06 13.09 3.86
C LEU A 184 -6.24 13.64 3.08
N PRO A 185 -6.57 13.08 1.89
CA PRO A 185 -7.73 13.49 1.12
C PRO A 185 -9.04 13.24 1.88
N PRO A 186 -10.12 13.96 1.56
CA PRO A 186 -11.44 13.64 2.07
C PRO A 186 -11.90 12.26 1.58
N ASN A 187 -12.94 11.74 2.20
CA ASN A 187 -13.52 10.43 1.90
C ASN A 187 -12.56 9.24 2.12
N CYS A 188 -11.44 9.46 2.79
CA CYS A 188 -10.54 8.40 3.26
C CYS A 188 -10.77 8.09 4.74
N ILE A 189 -10.63 6.82 5.10
CA ILE A 189 -10.44 6.37 6.48
C ILE A 189 -8.94 6.43 6.77
N PHE A 190 -8.56 6.75 8.00
CA PHE A 190 -7.17 6.69 8.46
C PHE A 190 -7.01 5.54 9.45
N GLY A 191 -5.83 4.91 9.48
CA GLY A 191 -5.56 3.69 10.24
C GLY A 191 -4.88 3.94 11.59
N SER A 192 -4.66 2.89 12.38
CA SER A 192 -3.90 2.98 13.63
C SER A 192 -2.41 3.25 13.42
N LYS A 193 -1.83 2.71 12.33
CA LYS A 193 -0.44 2.99 11.90
C LYS A 193 -0.34 4.22 10.98
N GLY A 194 -1.47 4.72 10.49
CA GLY A 194 -1.61 5.96 9.73
C GLY A 194 -2.58 6.92 10.39
N PRO A 195 -2.29 7.43 11.60
CA PRO A 195 -3.17 8.36 12.31
C PRO A 195 -3.34 9.68 11.55
N ALA A 196 -4.26 10.54 12.03
CA ALA A 196 -4.58 11.80 11.36
C ALA A 196 -4.65 13.01 12.30
N ILE A 197 -4.15 14.16 11.84
CA ILE A 197 -4.39 15.49 12.38
C ILE A 197 -5.54 16.10 11.57
N LEU A 198 -6.52 16.67 12.27
CA LEU A 198 -7.70 17.32 11.70
C LEU A 198 -7.80 18.74 12.24
N THR A 199 -8.32 19.65 11.43
CA THR A 199 -8.65 21.03 11.83
C THR A 199 -10.16 21.18 12.03
N GLY A 200 -10.62 22.18 12.79
CA GLY A 200 -12.06 22.41 13.02
C GLY A 200 -12.84 22.64 11.72
N ASP A 201 -12.33 23.55 10.89
CA ASP A 201 -13.03 24.06 9.70
C ASP A 201 -12.64 23.33 8.40
N ASN A 202 -11.73 22.34 8.48
CA ASN A 202 -11.17 21.61 7.33
C ASN A 202 -10.51 22.54 6.28
N ASP A 203 -10.05 23.73 6.69
CA ASP A 203 -9.51 24.74 5.79
C ASP A 203 -8.24 24.23 5.06
N PRO A 204 -8.26 24.10 3.72
CA PRO A 204 -7.12 23.62 2.93
C PRO A 204 -5.83 24.41 3.16
N GLU A 205 -5.90 25.73 3.30
CA GLU A 205 -4.72 26.56 3.47
C GLU A 205 -4.10 26.35 4.86
N GLU A 206 -4.93 26.13 5.90
CA GLU A 206 -4.43 25.83 7.24
C GLU A 206 -3.75 24.46 7.27
N LEU A 207 -4.38 23.47 6.66
CA LEU A 207 -3.82 22.12 6.56
C LEU A 207 -2.50 22.11 5.79
N LEU A 208 -2.40 22.82 4.66
CA LEU A 208 -1.15 22.92 3.90
C LEU A 208 -0.05 23.64 4.67
N ALA A 209 -0.36 24.76 5.32
CA ALA A 209 0.62 25.46 6.16
C ALA A 209 1.11 24.57 7.31
N LEU A 210 0.21 23.79 7.92
CA LEU A 210 0.57 22.84 8.97
C LEU A 210 1.39 21.65 8.44
N ILE A 211 1.13 21.16 7.21
CA ILE A 211 2.00 20.18 6.54
C ILE A 211 3.41 20.73 6.37
N ALA A 212 3.56 22.00 5.96
CA ALA A 212 4.88 22.62 5.85
C ALA A 212 5.60 22.67 7.21
N ILE A 213 4.93 23.19 8.25
CA ILE A 213 5.52 23.25 9.60
C ILE A 213 5.91 21.86 10.10
N THR A 214 5.04 20.87 9.98
CA THR A 214 5.27 19.51 10.52
C THR A 214 6.36 18.74 9.78
N ASN A 215 6.67 19.08 8.52
CA ASN A 215 7.83 18.55 7.79
C ASN A 215 9.08 19.44 7.88
N SER A 216 9.08 20.50 8.70
CA SER A 216 10.26 21.33 8.88
C SER A 216 11.27 20.69 9.85
N SER A 217 12.56 20.97 9.66
CA SER A 217 13.62 20.55 10.59
C SER A 217 13.39 21.08 12.01
N ALA A 218 12.73 22.23 12.16
CA ALA A 218 12.41 22.83 13.46
C ALA A 218 11.33 22.03 14.21
N PHE A 219 10.30 21.53 13.51
CA PHE A 219 9.31 20.67 14.14
C PHE A 219 9.89 19.28 14.46
N GLU A 220 10.70 18.73 13.57
CA GLU A 220 11.42 17.48 13.80
C GLU A 220 12.33 17.56 15.05
N MET A 221 13.00 18.70 15.26
CA MET A 221 13.74 18.98 16.51
C MET A 221 12.88 18.74 17.74
N LEU A 222 11.70 19.36 17.78
CA LEU A 222 10.79 19.30 18.91
C LEU A 222 10.22 17.90 19.13
N LEU A 223 10.01 17.14 18.06
CA LEU A 223 9.65 15.73 18.15
C LEU A 223 10.78 14.91 18.76
N SER A 224 12.01 15.03 18.24
CA SER A 224 13.15 14.20 18.65
C SER A 224 13.49 14.30 20.15
N ILE A 225 13.13 15.43 20.78
CA ILE A 225 13.36 15.68 22.20
C ILE A 225 12.40 14.87 23.09
N GLN A 226 11.22 14.49 22.59
CA GLN A 226 10.14 13.89 23.38
C GLN A 226 10.07 12.36 23.31
N MET A 227 10.79 11.72 22.40
CA MET A 227 10.60 10.30 22.08
C MET A 227 11.91 9.60 21.71
N ALA A 228 11.93 8.28 21.87
CA ALA A 228 12.93 7.42 21.24
C ALA A 228 12.72 7.41 19.71
N PHE A 229 13.81 7.38 18.95
CA PHE A 229 13.78 7.52 17.50
C PHE A 229 12.87 6.45 16.83
N GLY A 230 12.12 6.86 15.80
CA GLY A 230 11.30 5.98 14.96
C GLY A 230 9.89 5.61 15.46
N SER A 231 9.44 6.13 16.61
CA SER A 231 8.09 5.89 17.18
C SER A 231 7.23 7.16 17.27
N TYR A 232 6.61 7.58 16.17
CA TYR A 232 5.83 8.83 16.07
C TYR A 232 4.38 8.67 16.56
N GLU A 233 4.20 8.43 17.86
CA GLU A 233 2.89 8.19 18.45
C GLU A 233 2.01 9.45 18.53
N VAL A 234 0.69 9.27 18.42
CA VAL A 234 -0.30 10.36 18.46
C VAL A 234 -0.09 11.28 19.67
N GLY A 235 0.16 10.72 20.86
CA GLY A 235 0.36 11.51 22.07
C GLY A 235 1.60 12.43 22.01
N VAL A 236 2.66 12.03 21.31
CA VAL A 236 3.86 12.86 21.11
C VAL A 236 3.52 14.00 20.15
N ILE A 237 2.86 13.69 19.03
CA ILE A 237 2.43 14.69 18.05
C ILE A 237 1.51 15.73 18.69
N GLN A 238 0.52 15.29 19.49
CA GLN A 238 -0.42 16.16 20.19
C GLN A 238 0.26 17.21 21.09
N ARG A 239 1.36 16.85 21.75
CA ARG A 239 2.08 17.71 22.70
C ARG A 239 3.13 18.60 22.03
N THR A 240 3.42 18.38 20.75
CA THR A 240 4.48 19.10 20.04
C THR A 240 4.02 20.52 19.73
N PRO A 241 4.81 21.57 20.02
CA PRO A 241 4.36 22.96 19.88
C PRO A 241 4.27 23.41 18.43
N VAL A 242 3.23 24.18 18.09
CA VAL A 242 3.01 24.75 16.76
C VAL A 242 2.76 26.26 16.89
N PRO A 243 3.55 27.12 16.24
CA PRO A 243 3.38 28.57 16.31
C PRO A 243 2.06 29.01 15.67
N ASP A 244 1.53 30.12 16.15
CA ASP A 244 0.45 30.82 15.46
C ASP A 244 1.04 31.55 14.23
N LEU A 245 0.39 31.37 13.09
CA LEU A 245 0.86 31.92 11.81
C LEU A 245 0.10 33.20 11.49
N LEU A 246 0.83 34.24 11.07
CA LEU A 246 0.24 35.39 10.40
C LEU A 246 -0.29 34.98 9.01
N ALA A 247 -1.22 35.75 8.45
CA ALA A 247 -1.86 35.44 7.17
C ALA A 247 -0.86 35.29 6.02
N ASP A 248 0.18 36.14 5.95
CA ASP A 248 1.21 36.07 4.91
C ASP A 248 2.13 34.84 5.07
N GLN A 249 2.49 34.50 6.31
CA GLN A 249 3.29 33.32 6.63
C GLN A 249 2.53 32.05 6.29
N ARG A 250 1.24 32.01 6.65
CA ARG A 250 0.33 30.91 6.33
C ARG A 250 0.21 30.70 4.83
N ALA A 251 -0.05 31.75 4.07
CA ALA A 251 -0.16 31.68 2.60
C ALA A 251 1.13 31.19 1.94
N LYS A 252 2.30 31.67 2.38
CA LYS A 252 3.61 31.23 1.87
C LYS A 252 3.87 29.75 2.14
N LEU A 253 3.70 29.32 3.40
CA LEU A 253 3.87 27.92 3.79
C LEU A 253 2.89 27.00 3.07
N ALA A 254 1.63 27.44 2.92
CA ALA A 254 0.62 26.68 2.20
C ALA A 254 0.95 26.54 0.70
N SER A 255 1.42 27.62 0.07
CA SER A 255 1.86 27.61 -1.33
C SER A 255 3.05 26.67 -1.54
N ALA A 256 4.06 26.73 -0.66
CA ALA A 256 5.22 25.85 -0.67
C ALA A 256 4.81 24.37 -0.52
N ALA A 257 3.95 24.04 0.46
CA ALA A 257 3.46 22.68 0.65
C ALA A 257 2.63 22.18 -0.54
N ARG A 258 1.78 23.03 -1.13
CA ARG A 258 0.97 22.68 -2.30
C ARG A 258 1.85 22.39 -3.50
N ARG A 259 2.90 23.19 -3.72
CA ARG A 259 3.87 22.96 -4.80
C ARG A 259 4.66 21.67 -4.58
N ALA A 260 5.14 21.42 -3.36
CA ALA A 260 5.81 20.16 -3.03
C ALA A 260 4.90 18.95 -3.23
N TRP A 261 3.62 19.06 -2.87
CA TRP A 261 2.61 18.03 -3.13
C TRP A 261 2.45 17.76 -4.63
N SER A 262 2.28 18.80 -5.45
CA SER A 262 2.12 18.69 -6.91
C SER A 262 3.35 18.04 -7.56
N LEU A 263 4.55 18.46 -7.18
CA LEU A 263 5.81 17.89 -7.65
C LEU A 263 5.94 16.39 -7.31
N LYS A 264 5.64 16.00 -6.07
CA LYS A 264 5.67 14.59 -5.66
C LYS A 264 4.58 13.75 -6.32
N ARG A 265 3.39 14.31 -6.52
CA ARG A 265 2.33 13.66 -7.29
C ARG A 265 2.74 13.47 -8.75
N ALA A 266 3.43 14.44 -9.35
CA ALA A 266 3.98 14.31 -10.69
C ALA A 266 4.98 13.15 -10.76
N LEU A 267 5.89 13.00 -9.79
CA LEU A 267 6.80 11.84 -9.74
C LEU A 267 6.07 10.50 -9.71
N ASP A 268 4.93 10.40 -9.01
CA ASP A 268 4.13 9.19 -8.92
C ASP A 268 3.23 8.95 -10.16
N SER A 269 3.16 9.91 -11.09
CA SER A 269 2.31 9.81 -12.30
C SER A 269 2.82 8.85 -13.38
N ILE A 270 4.02 8.28 -13.19
CA ILE A 270 4.59 7.22 -14.03
C ILE A 270 4.38 5.82 -13.45
N ASP A 271 3.87 5.73 -12.21
CA ASP A 271 3.65 4.46 -11.55
C ASP A 271 2.24 3.93 -11.82
N GLU A 272 2.13 2.89 -12.63
CA GLU A 272 0.86 2.27 -13.04
C GLU A 272 -0.03 1.70 -11.91
N VAL A 273 0.51 1.56 -10.70
CA VAL A 273 -0.27 1.21 -9.49
C VAL A 273 -0.56 2.43 -8.60
N SER A 274 -0.39 3.63 -9.12
CA SER A 274 -0.80 4.88 -8.47
C SER A 274 -2.12 5.42 -9.02
N LEU A 275 -2.90 6.06 -8.15
CA LEU A 275 -4.04 6.89 -8.55
C LEU A 275 -3.63 8.15 -9.32
N ALA A 276 -2.36 8.55 -9.28
CA ALA A 276 -1.81 9.65 -10.08
C ALA A 276 -1.35 9.20 -11.48
N PHE A 277 -1.34 7.89 -11.76
CA PHE A 277 -0.82 7.36 -13.01
C PHE A 277 -1.44 8.03 -14.23
N SER A 278 -0.60 8.43 -15.18
CA SER A 278 -1.01 9.06 -16.43
C SER A 278 -0.44 8.32 -17.63
N LEU A 279 0.88 8.15 -17.70
CA LEU A 279 1.60 7.46 -18.77
C LEU A 279 2.91 6.87 -18.20
N PRO A 280 3.47 5.81 -18.81
CA PRO A 280 4.79 5.30 -18.41
C PRO A 280 5.87 6.37 -18.64
N ALA A 281 7.00 6.25 -17.93
CA ALA A 281 8.08 7.25 -17.90
C ALA A 281 8.54 7.70 -19.30
N THR A 282 8.66 6.76 -20.25
CA THR A 282 9.07 7.03 -21.64
C THR A 282 8.09 7.91 -22.42
N LEU A 283 6.82 7.92 -22.04
CA LEU A 283 5.76 8.69 -22.71
C LEU A 283 5.29 9.88 -21.88
N ARG A 284 5.72 10.00 -20.62
CA ARG A 284 5.18 10.98 -19.67
C ARG A 284 5.39 12.43 -20.10
N ALA A 285 6.51 12.72 -20.75
CA ALA A 285 6.83 14.06 -21.26
C ALA A 285 5.84 14.55 -22.34
N ARG A 286 5.07 13.66 -22.97
CA ARG A 286 4.05 14.04 -23.97
C ARG A 286 2.86 14.80 -23.36
N LEU A 287 2.64 14.67 -22.06
CA LEU A 287 1.57 15.39 -21.34
C LEU A 287 2.04 16.72 -20.73
N GLY A 288 3.30 17.12 -20.99
CA GLY A 288 3.91 18.33 -20.45
C GLY A 288 5.24 18.04 -19.75
N ASP A 289 5.87 19.10 -19.24
CA ASP A 289 7.20 19.05 -18.64
C ASP A 289 7.29 18.00 -17.54
N TYR A 290 8.24 17.08 -17.70
CA TYR A 290 8.54 16.03 -16.74
C TYR A 290 10.04 15.78 -16.72
N ASP A 291 10.72 16.47 -15.82
CA ASP A 291 12.16 16.36 -15.59
C ASP A 291 12.37 16.00 -14.11
N THR A 292 12.71 14.73 -13.86
CA THR A 292 12.89 14.20 -12.51
C THR A 292 13.99 14.95 -11.74
N PRO A 293 15.23 15.13 -12.27
CA PRO A 293 16.24 15.98 -11.63
C PRO A 293 15.79 17.40 -11.30
N ALA A 294 15.06 18.07 -12.20
CA ALA A 294 14.57 19.42 -11.95
C ALA A 294 13.51 19.45 -10.83
N ILE A 295 12.60 18.47 -10.84
CA ILE A 295 11.59 18.29 -9.79
C ILE A 295 12.26 18.05 -8.43
N GLU A 296 13.26 17.17 -8.36
CA GLU A 296 14.01 16.89 -7.13
C GLU A 296 14.75 18.13 -6.62
N SER A 297 15.37 18.89 -7.51
CA SER A 297 16.05 20.14 -7.16
C SER A 297 15.08 21.20 -6.63
N GLU A 298 13.88 21.30 -7.19
CA GLU A 298 12.84 22.21 -6.71
C GLU A 298 12.30 21.78 -5.34
N LEU A 299 12.10 20.47 -5.11
CA LEU A 299 11.70 19.93 -3.81
C LEU A 299 12.71 20.28 -2.71
N VAL A 300 14.02 20.19 -2.99
CA VAL A 300 15.08 20.61 -2.05
C VAL A 300 15.00 22.10 -1.75
N ARG A 301 14.75 22.95 -2.76
CA ARG A 301 14.57 24.39 -2.56
C ARG A 301 13.36 24.69 -1.70
N ILE A 302 12.22 24.04 -1.94
CA ILE A 302 11.01 24.20 -1.15
C ILE A 302 11.25 23.78 0.30
N GLN A 303 11.94 22.66 0.53
CA GLN A 303 12.27 22.23 1.88
C GLN A 303 13.14 23.27 2.61
N ASN A 304 14.14 23.84 1.94
CA ASN A 304 14.98 24.89 2.52
C ASN A 304 14.19 26.17 2.84
N GLU A 305 13.21 26.54 2.00
CA GLU A 305 12.32 27.68 2.24
C GLU A 305 11.42 27.43 3.48
N VAL A 306 10.77 26.27 3.53
CA VAL A 306 9.93 25.85 4.65
C VAL A 306 10.72 25.83 5.95
N ASP A 307 11.93 25.25 5.92
CA ASP A 307 12.84 25.22 7.06
C ASP A 307 13.24 26.62 7.51
N GLY A 308 13.60 27.52 6.58
CA GLY A 308 13.97 28.89 6.91
C GLY A 308 12.83 29.67 7.58
N ILE A 309 11.61 29.54 7.05
CA ILE A 309 10.42 30.16 7.66
C ILE A 309 10.16 29.57 9.05
N ALA A 310 10.18 28.25 9.18
CA ALA A 310 9.93 27.57 10.46
C ALA A 310 10.98 27.94 11.51
N THR A 311 12.28 27.89 11.17
CA THR A 311 13.38 28.30 12.06
C THR A 311 13.19 29.72 12.57
N ASN A 312 12.78 30.66 11.72
CA ASN A 312 12.50 32.03 12.12
C ASN A 312 11.28 32.12 13.06
N LEU A 313 10.19 31.40 12.76
CA LEU A 313 8.99 31.36 13.60
C LEU A 313 9.28 30.81 15.00
N TYR A 314 10.08 29.75 15.08
CA TYR A 314 10.51 29.17 16.35
C TYR A 314 11.66 29.93 17.02
N GLY A 315 12.30 30.88 16.33
CA GLY A 315 13.47 31.61 16.83
C GLY A 315 14.67 30.70 17.11
N PHE A 316 14.89 29.68 16.29
CA PHE A 316 16.01 28.75 16.42
C PHE A 316 17.24 29.30 15.69
N SER A 317 18.42 29.08 16.27
CA SER A 317 19.69 29.47 15.65
C SER A 317 20.24 28.38 14.73
N GLU A 318 21.20 28.70 13.86
CA GLU A 318 21.92 27.67 13.08
C GLU A 318 22.66 26.68 13.99
N ALA A 319 23.12 27.12 15.16
CA ALA A 319 23.75 26.25 16.15
C ALA A 319 22.77 25.21 16.71
N ASP A 320 21.50 25.58 16.92
CA ASP A 320 20.45 24.64 17.31
C ASP A 320 20.24 23.56 16.24
N ARG A 321 20.28 23.96 14.96
CA ARG A 321 20.16 23.04 13.82
C ARG A 321 21.34 22.07 13.72
N ALA A 322 22.56 22.58 13.85
CA ALA A 322 23.78 21.77 13.78
C ALA A 322 23.92 20.77 14.95
N ALA A 323 23.52 21.17 16.16
CA ALA A 323 23.55 20.32 17.35
C ALA A 323 22.67 19.06 17.23
N MET A 324 21.66 19.09 16.37
CA MET A 324 20.77 17.95 16.13
C MET A 324 21.30 16.95 15.12
N GLN A 325 21.82 17.44 13.99
CA GLN A 325 22.35 16.57 12.93
C GLN A 325 23.51 15.70 13.46
N ALA A 326 24.30 16.26 14.37
CA ALA A 326 25.33 15.52 15.11
C ALA A 326 24.77 14.48 16.08
N GLY A 327 23.61 14.74 16.71
CA GLY A 327 23.00 13.84 17.68
C GLY A 327 22.15 12.71 17.10
N GLN A 328 21.56 12.91 15.92
CA GLN A 328 20.78 11.88 15.19
C GLN A 328 21.70 10.85 14.51
N SER A 329 22.87 11.26 14.00
CA SER A 329 23.83 10.37 13.34
C SER A 329 24.34 9.24 14.24
N ALA A 330 24.36 9.45 15.56
CA ALA A 330 24.90 8.47 16.50
C ALA A 330 23.88 7.51 17.13
N VAL A 331 22.58 7.85 17.09
CA VAL A 331 21.51 6.90 17.46
C VAL A 331 21.35 5.83 16.38
N SER A 332 21.66 6.17 15.12
CA SER A 332 21.66 5.24 13.98
C SER A 332 22.69 4.11 14.10
N GLU A 333 23.76 4.28 14.89
CA GLU A 333 24.83 3.25 15.04
C GLU A 333 24.68 2.41 16.31
N GLY A 334 23.90 2.85 17.30
CA GLY A 334 23.88 2.29 18.65
C GLY A 334 22.71 1.36 19.01
N GLU A 335 21.60 1.36 18.26
CA GLU A 335 20.39 0.57 18.58
C GLU A 335 19.99 -0.39 17.44
N THR A 336 20.89 -1.31 17.08
CA THR A 336 20.53 -2.46 16.22
C THR A 336 19.98 -3.67 17.00
N ASN A 337 19.88 -3.59 18.34
CA ASN A 337 19.46 -4.72 19.17
C ASN A 337 18.40 -4.35 20.22
N ALA A 338 17.16 -4.13 19.80
CA ALA A 338 15.94 -4.46 20.55
C ALA A 338 14.67 -4.08 19.75
N SER A 339 14.40 -4.76 18.63
CA SER A 339 13.07 -4.74 18.03
C SER A 339 12.37 -6.06 18.32
N THR A 340 11.39 -6.04 19.25
CA THR A 340 10.20 -6.87 19.05
C THR A 340 9.55 -6.36 17.78
N VAL A 341 9.81 -7.07 16.68
CA VAL A 341 9.18 -6.85 15.39
C VAL A 341 7.69 -7.14 15.60
N ASP A 342 6.89 -6.10 15.84
CA ASP A 342 5.45 -6.18 15.64
C ASP A 342 5.25 -6.65 14.20
N GLU A 343 4.38 -7.63 13.97
CA GLU A 343 4.23 -8.37 12.71
C GLU A 343 3.65 -7.53 11.55
N GLY A 344 3.96 -6.24 11.47
CA GLY A 344 3.19 -5.24 10.74
C GLY A 344 3.68 -4.89 9.34
N ASP A 345 4.89 -4.36 9.19
CA ASP A 345 5.24 -3.61 7.99
C ASP A 345 6.75 -3.71 7.70
N GLU A 346 7.11 -4.52 6.71
CA GLU A 346 8.40 -4.41 6.01
C GLU A 346 8.33 -3.15 5.14
N GLU A 347 9.32 -2.25 5.26
CA GLU A 347 9.46 -1.11 4.36
C GLU A 347 9.78 -1.64 2.96
N ASP A 348 8.86 -1.44 2.02
CA ASP A 348 8.98 -1.87 0.63
C ASP A 348 9.68 -0.73 -0.13
N ASP A 349 11.01 -0.71 -0.14
CA ASP A 349 11.74 0.30 -0.90
C ASP A 349 11.40 0.16 -2.40
N ALA A 350 10.86 1.24 -2.99
CA ALA A 350 10.47 1.25 -4.39
C ALA A 350 11.70 1.01 -5.30
N VAL A 351 11.78 -0.17 -5.89
CA VAL A 351 12.81 -0.50 -6.90
C VAL A 351 12.55 0.35 -8.14
N PRO A 352 13.56 1.11 -8.64
CA PRO A 352 13.43 1.86 -9.89
C PRO A 352 12.96 0.95 -11.02
N VAL A 353 11.96 1.42 -11.76
CA VAL A 353 11.35 0.64 -12.85
C VAL A 353 12.21 0.80 -14.10
N ASP A 354 12.62 -0.31 -14.68
CA ASP A 354 13.19 -0.30 -16.03
C ASP A 354 12.17 0.32 -17.01
N GLN A 355 12.59 1.35 -17.74
CA GLN A 355 11.70 2.13 -18.60
C GLN A 355 11.04 1.29 -19.70
N THR A 356 11.77 0.28 -20.22
CA THR A 356 11.25 -0.62 -21.25
C THR A 356 10.22 -1.58 -20.65
N ALA A 357 10.51 -2.18 -19.50
CA ALA A 357 9.59 -3.05 -18.78
C ALA A 357 8.30 -2.31 -18.36
N GLY A 358 8.43 -1.07 -17.89
CA GLY A 358 7.29 -0.21 -17.55
C GLY A 358 6.42 0.13 -18.78
N LEU A 359 7.04 0.43 -19.92
CA LEU A 359 6.33 0.67 -21.19
C LEU A 359 5.60 -0.58 -21.68
N LEU A 360 6.23 -1.76 -21.62
CA LEU A 360 5.62 -3.03 -22.02
C LEU A 360 4.46 -3.42 -21.09
N SER A 361 4.62 -3.26 -19.77
CA SER A 361 3.56 -3.49 -18.79
C SER A 361 2.34 -2.59 -19.03
N TRP A 362 2.58 -1.30 -19.30
CA TRP A 362 1.52 -0.38 -19.68
C TRP A 362 0.81 -0.82 -20.97
N ALA A 363 1.55 -1.26 -22.00
CA ALA A 363 0.97 -1.73 -23.26
C ALA A 363 0.13 -3.01 -23.07
N VAL A 364 0.55 -3.93 -22.19
CA VAL A 364 -0.31 -5.06 -21.76
C VAL A 364 -1.59 -4.53 -21.12
N GLY A 365 -1.49 -3.52 -20.25
CA GLY A 365 -2.66 -2.87 -19.68
C GLY A 365 -3.59 -2.21 -20.71
N VAL A 366 -3.07 -1.65 -21.79
CA VAL A 366 -3.87 -1.13 -22.92
C VAL A 366 -4.57 -2.28 -23.65
N ALA A 367 -3.86 -3.38 -23.93
CA ALA A 367 -4.42 -4.55 -24.62
C ALA A 367 -5.58 -5.19 -23.83
N PHE A 368 -5.51 -5.17 -22.49
CA PHE A 368 -6.59 -5.60 -21.59
C PHE A 368 -7.65 -4.53 -21.30
N GLY A 369 -7.63 -3.38 -22.00
CA GLY A 369 -8.61 -2.30 -21.82
C GLY A 369 -8.52 -1.58 -20.47
N ARG A 370 -7.39 -1.67 -19.76
CA ARG A 370 -7.18 -1.00 -18.47
C ARG A 370 -6.68 0.44 -18.63
N PHE A 371 -5.75 0.66 -19.55
CA PHE A 371 -5.15 1.98 -19.79
C PHE A 371 -5.59 2.56 -21.14
N ASP A 372 -5.63 3.88 -21.21
CA ASP A 372 -6.06 4.60 -22.41
C ASP A 372 -4.85 5.09 -23.22
N TRP A 373 -4.62 4.48 -24.37
CA TRP A 373 -3.54 4.86 -25.30
C TRP A 373 -3.74 6.25 -25.92
N ARG A 374 -4.96 6.78 -25.96
CA ARG A 374 -5.28 8.09 -26.56
C ARG A 374 -4.66 9.26 -25.80
N LEU A 375 -4.28 9.07 -24.54
CA LEU A 375 -3.46 10.06 -23.82
C LEU A 375 -2.07 10.20 -24.43
N ALA A 376 -1.47 9.09 -24.88
CA ALA A 376 -0.13 9.09 -25.46
C ALA A 376 -0.10 9.67 -26.88
N THR A 377 -1.22 9.63 -27.61
CA THR A 377 -1.36 10.21 -28.96
C THR A 377 -1.91 11.63 -28.96
N GLY A 378 -2.44 12.10 -27.83
CA GLY A 378 -3.07 13.42 -27.71
C GLY A 378 -4.54 13.44 -28.17
N GLU A 379 -5.11 12.31 -28.59
CA GLU A 379 -6.53 12.18 -28.92
C GLU A 379 -7.44 12.36 -27.70
N ARG A 380 -6.92 12.11 -26.50
CA ARG A 380 -7.57 12.45 -25.23
C ARG A 380 -6.70 13.44 -24.46
N THR A 381 -7.31 14.51 -23.99
CA THR A 381 -6.67 15.46 -23.08
C THR A 381 -6.56 14.90 -21.67
N ALA A 382 -5.42 15.14 -21.02
CA ALA A 382 -5.27 14.84 -19.61
C ALA A 382 -6.26 15.66 -18.76
N LEU A 383 -6.76 15.05 -17.69
CA LEU A 383 -7.57 15.76 -16.70
C LEU A 383 -6.73 16.81 -15.97
N SER A 384 -7.37 17.89 -15.51
CA SER A 384 -6.72 18.88 -14.65
C SER A 384 -6.15 18.22 -13.40
N GLU A 385 -5.01 18.72 -12.93
CA GLU A 385 -4.44 18.27 -11.66
C GLU A 385 -5.44 18.57 -10.52
N PRO A 386 -5.79 17.57 -9.68
CA PRO A 386 -6.61 17.79 -8.50
C PRO A 386 -5.82 18.54 -7.41
N GLU A 387 -6.54 19.13 -6.48
CA GLU A 387 -5.98 19.73 -5.28
C GLU A 387 -5.63 18.68 -4.20
N PRO A 388 -4.70 18.99 -3.26
CA PRO A 388 -4.29 18.08 -2.20
C PRO A 388 -5.41 17.48 -1.33
N PHE A 389 -6.53 18.18 -1.23
CA PHE A 389 -7.71 17.75 -0.46
C PHE A 389 -8.96 17.59 -1.33
N ASP A 390 -8.79 17.35 -2.63
CA ASP A 390 -9.89 16.85 -3.47
C ASP A 390 -10.11 15.35 -3.22
N PRO A 391 -11.34 14.82 -3.41
CA PRO A 391 -11.61 13.39 -3.32
C PRO A 391 -10.72 12.57 -4.26
N LEU A 392 -10.25 11.42 -3.77
CA LEU A 392 -9.50 10.49 -4.61
C LEU A 392 -10.36 9.98 -5.78
N PRO A 393 -9.81 9.86 -6.98
CA PRO A 393 -10.57 9.36 -8.12
C PRO A 393 -10.76 7.84 -8.02
N ALA A 394 -11.83 7.32 -8.65
CA ALA A 394 -12.04 5.87 -8.76
C ALA A 394 -11.10 5.21 -9.78
N LYS A 395 -10.59 5.99 -10.74
CA LYS A 395 -9.64 5.58 -11.79
C LYS A 395 -8.53 6.62 -11.89
N SER A 396 -7.28 6.18 -12.07
CA SER A 396 -6.19 7.12 -12.35
C SER A 396 -6.40 7.83 -13.69
N PRO A 397 -5.83 9.03 -13.91
CA PRO A 397 -5.92 9.73 -15.19
C PRO A 397 -5.61 8.85 -16.41
N GLY A 398 -4.62 7.96 -16.29
CA GLY A 398 -4.15 7.04 -17.33
C GLY A 398 -5.09 5.89 -17.69
N MET A 399 -6.10 5.61 -16.87
CA MET A 399 -7.02 4.49 -17.08
C MET A 399 -8.07 4.79 -18.13
N LEU A 400 -8.56 3.72 -18.78
CA LEU A 400 -9.63 3.78 -19.75
C LEU A 400 -10.94 4.29 -19.08
N PRO A 401 -11.54 5.40 -19.56
CA PRO A 401 -12.81 5.90 -19.04
C PRO A 401 -13.95 4.87 -19.18
N ASP A 402 -14.94 4.93 -18.30
CA ASP A 402 -16.12 4.06 -18.41
C ASP A 402 -16.88 4.32 -19.72
N GLY A 403 -17.33 3.25 -20.37
CA GLY A 403 -18.05 3.31 -21.65
C GLY A 403 -17.18 3.63 -22.88
N ALA A 404 -15.89 3.94 -22.70
CA ALA A 404 -14.99 4.13 -23.84
C ALA A 404 -14.59 2.77 -24.44
N ALA A 405 -14.51 2.69 -25.78
CA ALA A 405 -14.06 1.48 -26.45
C ALA A 405 -12.58 1.17 -26.09
N PRO A 406 -12.26 -0.09 -25.74
CA PRO A 406 -10.87 -0.50 -25.51
C PRO A 406 -10.09 -0.54 -26.82
N PHE A 407 -8.76 -0.66 -26.73
CA PHE A 407 -7.90 -0.85 -27.91
C PHE A 407 -8.22 -2.16 -28.64
N HIS A 408 -8.49 -3.21 -27.87
CA HIS A 408 -8.85 -4.54 -28.35
C HIS A 408 -10.05 -5.05 -27.54
N ASP A 409 -11.06 -5.60 -28.20
CA ASP A 409 -12.22 -6.18 -27.53
C ASP A 409 -11.92 -7.62 -27.09
N HIS A 410 -12.26 -7.98 -25.85
CA HIS A 410 -11.95 -9.30 -25.29
C HIS A 410 -12.87 -9.66 -24.10
N ALA A 411 -13.08 -10.96 -23.89
CA ALA A 411 -13.86 -11.50 -22.77
C ALA A 411 -13.04 -11.67 -21.47
N GLY A 412 -12.05 -10.80 -21.23
CA GLY A 412 -11.13 -10.91 -20.08
C GLY A 412 -10.01 -11.95 -20.24
N ILE A 413 -9.86 -12.56 -21.41
CA ILE A 413 -8.79 -13.55 -21.72
C ILE A 413 -8.08 -13.11 -23.00
N LEU A 414 -6.75 -13.07 -22.95
CA LEU A 414 -5.84 -13.01 -24.10
C LEU A 414 -4.92 -14.23 -24.05
N LEU A 415 -4.08 -14.45 -25.06
CA LEU A 415 -3.23 -15.63 -25.12
C LEU A 415 -1.89 -15.36 -25.80
N ASP A 416 -0.95 -16.28 -25.63
CA ASP A 416 0.30 -16.34 -26.36
C ASP A 416 0.17 -17.37 -27.48
N ASP A 417 -0.28 -16.93 -28.66
CA ASP A 417 -0.45 -17.79 -29.84
C ASP A 417 -0.30 -16.99 -31.15
N PRO A 418 0.85 -17.10 -31.85
CA PRO A 418 1.09 -16.38 -33.09
C PRO A 418 -0.02 -16.57 -34.13
N GLY A 419 -0.53 -15.46 -34.66
CA GLY A 419 -1.57 -15.45 -35.69
C GLY A 419 -3.01 -15.46 -35.13
N HIS A 420 -3.20 -15.63 -33.82
CA HIS A 420 -4.51 -15.52 -33.21
C HIS A 420 -4.94 -14.03 -33.03
N PRO A 421 -6.23 -13.68 -33.20
CA PRO A 421 -6.71 -12.31 -32.98
C PRO A 421 -6.47 -11.79 -31.55
N HIS A 422 -6.39 -12.68 -30.57
CA HIS A 422 -6.14 -12.36 -29.16
C HIS A 422 -4.67 -12.56 -28.72
N ASP A 423 -3.73 -12.67 -29.67
CA ASP A 423 -2.29 -12.81 -29.40
C ASP A 423 -1.73 -11.58 -28.69
N LEU A 424 -1.43 -11.71 -27.40
CA LEU A 424 -1.05 -10.60 -26.52
C LEU A 424 0.28 -9.96 -26.94
N ALA A 425 1.26 -10.75 -27.40
CA ALA A 425 2.54 -10.19 -27.83
C ALA A 425 2.37 -9.27 -29.05
N ARG A 426 1.58 -9.71 -30.06
CA ARG A 426 1.22 -8.89 -31.22
C ARG A 426 0.44 -7.64 -30.81
N LEU A 427 -0.54 -7.77 -29.91
CA LEU A 427 -1.32 -6.62 -29.43
C LEU A 427 -0.43 -5.58 -28.73
N VAL A 428 0.55 -6.02 -27.93
CA VAL A 428 1.53 -5.11 -27.31
C VAL A 428 2.36 -4.40 -28.38
N GLU A 429 2.88 -5.11 -29.37
CA GLU A 429 3.62 -4.51 -30.50
C GLU A 429 2.76 -3.48 -31.26
N GLU A 430 1.49 -3.79 -31.50
CA GLU A 430 0.53 -2.88 -32.17
C GLU A 430 0.20 -1.65 -31.33
N VAL A 431 0.06 -1.78 -30.01
CA VAL A 431 -0.11 -0.64 -29.11
C VAL A 431 1.10 0.28 -29.18
N LEU A 432 2.31 -0.28 -29.09
CA LEU A 432 3.55 0.50 -29.15
C LEU A 432 3.71 1.20 -30.50
N ALA A 433 3.43 0.52 -31.61
CA ALA A 433 3.42 1.10 -32.94
C ALA A 433 2.36 2.21 -33.08
N ARG A 434 1.15 2.00 -32.54
CA ARG A 434 0.07 3.00 -32.57
C ARG A 434 0.46 4.31 -31.90
N VAL A 435 1.21 4.24 -30.81
CA VAL A 435 1.63 5.43 -30.06
C VAL A 435 3.03 5.91 -30.46
N ASP A 436 3.61 5.41 -31.55
CA ASP A 436 4.94 5.78 -32.00
C ASP A 436 5.99 5.67 -30.87
N ALA A 437 5.97 4.53 -30.19
CA ALA A 437 6.95 4.16 -29.16
C ALA A 437 7.89 3.07 -29.68
N PRO A 438 9.13 2.96 -29.16
CA PRO A 438 10.04 1.90 -29.57
C PRO A 438 9.43 0.52 -29.35
N VAL A 439 9.41 -0.30 -30.39
CA VAL A 439 8.98 -1.71 -30.33
C VAL A 439 10.21 -2.58 -30.13
N PRO A 440 10.38 -3.23 -28.96
CA PRO A 440 11.51 -4.14 -28.75
C PRO A 440 11.46 -5.32 -29.72
N SER A 441 12.62 -5.83 -30.12
CA SER A 441 12.71 -6.91 -31.13
C SER A 441 12.16 -8.27 -30.69
N ASP A 442 11.90 -8.47 -29.39
CA ASP A 442 11.48 -9.77 -28.84
C ASP A 442 10.49 -9.60 -27.66
N VAL A 443 9.35 -8.94 -27.93
CA VAL A 443 8.26 -8.73 -26.96
C VAL A 443 7.74 -10.07 -26.44
N ARG A 444 7.55 -11.06 -27.32
CA ARG A 444 7.02 -12.38 -26.94
C ARG A 444 7.89 -13.08 -25.90
N ARG A 445 9.22 -13.11 -26.08
CA ARG A 445 10.12 -13.73 -25.11
C ARG A 445 10.04 -13.04 -23.75
N TRP A 446 9.97 -11.71 -23.71
CA TRP A 446 9.82 -10.96 -22.46
C TRP A 446 8.51 -11.32 -21.75
N MET A 447 7.40 -11.42 -22.51
CA MET A 447 6.10 -11.86 -21.99
C MET A 447 6.17 -13.27 -21.37
N GLN A 448 6.85 -14.20 -22.04
CA GLN A 448 6.96 -15.59 -21.60
C GLN A 448 7.86 -15.77 -20.37
N ARG A 449 8.90 -14.94 -20.20
CA ARG A 449 9.94 -15.16 -19.18
C ARG A 449 9.88 -14.20 -18.01
N ASP A 450 9.65 -12.92 -18.28
CA ASP A 450 9.99 -11.84 -17.35
C ASP A 450 8.74 -11.07 -16.89
N PHE A 451 7.73 -10.93 -17.76
CA PHE A 451 6.55 -10.09 -17.49
C PHE A 451 5.83 -10.45 -16.19
N PHE A 452 5.53 -11.73 -15.95
CA PHE A 452 4.76 -12.08 -14.74
C PHE A 452 5.53 -11.81 -13.45
N ALA A 453 6.86 -12.01 -13.43
CA ALA A 453 7.68 -11.73 -12.26
C ALA A 453 7.72 -10.22 -11.98
N PHE A 454 7.91 -9.41 -13.04
CA PHE A 454 7.82 -7.96 -12.98
C PHE A 454 6.44 -7.50 -12.47
N HIS A 455 5.37 -8.01 -13.06
CA HIS A 455 3.99 -7.70 -12.67
C HIS A 455 3.70 -8.08 -11.22
N LEU A 456 4.11 -9.28 -10.79
CA LEU A 456 3.94 -9.72 -9.41
C LEU A 456 4.62 -8.76 -8.42
N GLN A 457 5.83 -8.31 -8.73
CA GLN A 457 6.56 -7.34 -7.88
C GLN A 457 5.81 -6.01 -7.80
N ARG A 458 5.39 -5.45 -8.95
CA ARG A 458 4.72 -4.14 -9.02
C ARG A 458 3.35 -4.14 -8.33
N TYR A 459 2.64 -5.27 -8.37
CA TYR A 459 1.30 -5.44 -7.81
C TYR A 459 1.31 -6.12 -6.44
N SER A 460 2.45 -6.08 -5.76
CA SER A 460 2.56 -6.45 -4.35
C SER A 460 2.80 -5.20 -3.53
N LYS A 461 2.07 -5.05 -2.42
CA LYS A 461 2.27 -3.97 -1.45
C LYS A 461 2.25 -4.52 -0.04
N SER A 462 3.31 -4.24 0.71
CA SER A 462 3.58 -4.89 2.00
C SER A 462 3.48 -6.41 1.82
N ARG A 463 2.68 -7.11 2.65
CA ARG A 463 2.50 -8.57 2.54
C ARG A 463 1.40 -9.01 1.56
N ARG A 464 0.70 -8.09 0.90
CA ARG A 464 -0.42 -8.39 0.01
C ARG A 464 0.07 -8.46 -1.43
N LYS A 465 0.04 -9.67 -1.99
CA LYS A 465 0.41 -9.94 -3.39
C LYS A 465 -0.84 -10.01 -4.25
N ALA A 466 -0.96 -9.13 -5.24
CA ALA A 466 -2.17 -8.98 -6.02
C ALA A 466 -1.92 -8.79 -7.54
N PRO A 467 -1.15 -9.65 -8.21
CA PRO A 467 -1.02 -9.60 -9.67
C PRO A 467 -2.37 -9.80 -10.33
N ILE A 468 -2.73 -8.94 -11.28
CA ILE A 468 -4.04 -9.00 -11.96
C ILE A 468 -4.04 -9.61 -13.37
N TYR A 469 -2.86 -9.99 -13.89
CA TYR A 469 -2.70 -10.69 -15.17
C TYR A 469 -2.15 -12.07 -14.88
N TRP A 470 -2.92 -13.11 -15.16
CA TRP A 470 -2.61 -14.48 -14.72
C TRP A 470 -2.24 -15.37 -15.90
N PRO A 471 -0.98 -15.83 -15.99
CA PRO A 471 -0.56 -16.78 -17.01
C PRO A 471 -0.93 -18.20 -16.58
N LEU A 472 -2.07 -18.69 -17.07
CA LEU A 472 -2.46 -20.10 -16.97
C LEU A 472 -1.91 -20.83 -18.19
N ALA A 473 -0.91 -21.69 -17.98
CA ALA A 473 -0.12 -22.24 -19.08
C ALA A 473 -0.06 -23.76 -19.07
N THR A 474 0.27 -24.33 -20.24
CA THR A 474 0.74 -25.72 -20.35
C THR A 474 2.02 -25.93 -19.52
N GLN A 475 2.38 -27.18 -19.24
CA GLN A 475 3.54 -27.51 -18.40
C GLN A 475 4.86 -26.93 -18.99
N SER A 476 5.06 -27.10 -20.31
CA SER A 476 6.15 -26.48 -21.04
C SER A 476 6.03 -24.95 -21.18
N GLY A 477 4.81 -24.42 -21.03
CA GLY A 477 4.45 -23.01 -21.28
C GLY A 477 4.46 -22.61 -22.75
N SER A 478 4.41 -23.60 -23.65
CA SER A 478 4.21 -23.44 -25.09
C SER A 478 2.90 -22.75 -25.46
N TYR A 479 1.89 -22.79 -24.57
CA TYR A 479 0.62 -22.12 -24.73
C TYR A 479 0.19 -21.54 -23.39
N THR A 480 -0.08 -20.24 -23.38
CA THR A 480 -0.41 -19.49 -22.17
C THR A 480 -1.66 -18.67 -22.40
N LEU A 481 -2.67 -18.90 -21.56
CA LEU A 481 -3.84 -18.04 -21.44
C LEU A 481 -3.55 -16.98 -20.38
N TRP A 482 -3.69 -15.71 -20.76
CA TRP A 482 -3.58 -14.57 -19.86
C TRP A 482 -4.97 -14.13 -19.41
N VAL A 483 -5.32 -14.46 -18.17
CA VAL A 483 -6.62 -14.14 -17.56
C VAL A 483 -6.54 -12.82 -16.79
N TYR A 484 -7.52 -11.93 -17.01
CA TYR A 484 -7.61 -10.64 -16.35
C TYR A 484 -8.50 -10.70 -15.10
N TYR A 485 -7.88 -10.60 -13.92
CA TYR A 485 -8.55 -10.74 -12.62
C TYR A 485 -9.81 -9.85 -12.44
N PRO A 486 -9.79 -8.55 -12.80
CA PRO A 486 -10.95 -7.68 -12.65
C PRO A 486 -12.18 -8.11 -13.44
N SER A 487 -12.00 -8.92 -14.50
CA SER A 487 -13.08 -9.45 -15.34
C SER A 487 -13.50 -10.88 -15.01
N LEU A 488 -13.01 -11.46 -13.90
CA LEU A 488 -13.37 -12.82 -13.51
C LEU A 488 -14.85 -12.98 -13.25
N THR A 489 -15.37 -14.10 -13.73
CA THR A 489 -16.74 -14.56 -13.46
C THR A 489 -16.73 -16.08 -13.25
N SER A 490 -17.88 -16.64 -12.87
CA SER A 490 -18.07 -18.09 -12.84
C SER A 490 -17.99 -18.76 -14.22
N GLN A 491 -18.00 -17.97 -15.31
CA GLN A 491 -17.89 -18.47 -16.68
C GLN A 491 -16.45 -18.45 -17.20
N THR A 492 -15.52 -17.76 -16.54
CA THR A 492 -14.16 -17.55 -17.08
C THR A 492 -13.45 -18.84 -17.48
N LEU A 493 -13.54 -19.90 -16.66
CA LEU A 493 -12.90 -21.18 -17.01
C LEU A 493 -13.59 -21.88 -18.17
N TYR A 494 -14.92 -21.81 -18.27
CA TYR A 494 -15.66 -22.34 -19.42
C TYR A 494 -15.32 -21.58 -20.71
N THR A 495 -15.24 -20.26 -20.66
CA THR A 495 -14.78 -19.42 -21.78
C THR A 495 -13.35 -19.79 -22.19
N ALA A 496 -12.43 -19.96 -21.23
CA ALA A 496 -11.06 -20.40 -21.50
C ALA A 496 -11.04 -21.74 -22.28
N ILE A 497 -11.87 -22.70 -21.88
CA ILE A 497 -11.96 -24.01 -22.52
C ILE A 497 -12.57 -23.91 -23.92
N ASN A 498 -13.78 -23.35 -24.03
CA ASN A 498 -14.59 -23.41 -25.24
C ASN A 498 -14.07 -22.50 -26.36
N ASP A 499 -13.55 -21.33 -26.01
CA ASP A 499 -13.24 -20.29 -26.98
C ASP A 499 -11.75 -20.28 -27.34
N PHE A 500 -10.89 -20.89 -26.52
CA PHE A 500 -9.43 -20.88 -26.72
C PHE A 500 -8.81 -22.27 -26.77
N VAL A 501 -9.00 -23.11 -25.74
CA VAL A 501 -8.31 -24.41 -25.66
C VAL A 501 -8.88 -25.42 -26.67
N GLU A 502 -10.19 -25.57 -26.75
CA GLU A 502 -10.83 -26.50 -27.70
C GLU A 502 -10.56 -26.17 -29.18
N PRO A 503 -10.69 -24.90 -29.63
CA PRO A 503 -10.33 -24.54 -31.00
C PRO A 503 -8.86 -24.81 -31.30
N LYS A 504 -7.95 -24.51 -30.36
CA LYS A 504 -6.53 -24.78 -30.55
C LYS A 504 -6.23 -26.27 -30.63
N LEU A 505 -6.87 -27.07 -29.77
CA LEU A 505 -6.74 -28.52 -29.80
C LEU A 505 -7.19 -29.08 -31.15
N LYS A 506 -8.35 -28.66 -31.67
CA LYS A 506 -8.83 -29.08 -33.01
C LYS A 506 -7.83 -28.73 -34.13
N GLN A 507 -7.18 -27.57 -34.04
CA GLN A 507 -6.14 -27.18 -34.99
C GLN A 507 -4.93 -28.13 -34.90
N VAL A 508 -4.42 -28.38 -33.69
CA VAL A 508 -3.27 -29.25 -33.45
C VAL A 508 -3.57 -30.69 -33.87
N ASP A 509 -4.76 -31.22 -33.53
CA ASP A 509 -5.21 -32.55 -33.94
C ASP A 509 -5.20 -32.71 -35.47
N ALA A 510 -5.64 -31.67 -36.19
CA ALA A 510 -5.64 -31.65 -37.66
C ALA A 510 -4.21 -31.63 -38.24
N ASP A 511 -3.31 -30.84 -37.65
CA ASP A 511 -1.90 -30.77 -38.06
C ASP A 511 -1.17 -32.10 -37.79
N VAL A 512 -1.41 -32.72 -36.63
CA VAL A 512 -0.92 -34.06 -36.26
C VAL A 512 -1.46 -35.09 -37.26
N ALA A 513 -2.76 -35.07 -37.59
CA ALA A 513 -3.36 -35.98 -38.55
C ALA A 513 -2.76 -35.81 -39.96
N ALA A 514 -2.52 -34.57 -40.40
CA ALA A 514 -1.90 -34.28 -41.70
C ALA A 514 -0.49 -34.87 -41.80
N LEU A 515 0.35 -34.68 -40.77
CA LEU A 515 1.68 -35.28 -40.70
C LEU A 515 1.63 -36.81 -40.59
N ARG A 516 0.69 -37.34 -39.82
CA ARG A 516 0.47 -38.78 -39.70
C ARG A 516 0.17 -39.41 -41.06
N ASN A 517 -0.69 -38.76 -41.85
CA ASN A 517 -1.11 -39.21 -43.19
C ASN A 517 0.03 -39.18 -44.22
N LYS A 518 1.08 -38.37 -44.04
CA LYS A 518 2.28 -38.44 -44.87
C LYS A 518 3.03 -39.77 -44.72
N GLY A 519 2.82 -40.52 -43.62
CA GLY A 519 3.40 -41.86 -43.44
C GLY A 519 4.92 -41.90 -43.67
N SER A 520 5.37 -42.82 -44.52
CA SER A 520 6.79 -42.96 -44.91
C SER A 520 7.35 -41.83 -45.76
N ALA A 521 6.51 -40.90 -46.24
CA ALA A 521 6.95 -39.71 -46.97
C ALA A 521 7.37 -38.55 -46.05
N ARG A 522 7.31 -38.73 -44.72
CA ARG A 522 7.80 -37.72 -43.76
C ARG A 522 9.30 -37.54 -43.87
N THR A 523 9.71 -36.29 -43.98
CA THR A 523 11.11 -35.89 -43.84
C THR A 523 11.56 -35.94 -42.37
N ARG A 524 12.87 -35.80 -42.11
CA ARG A 524 13.37 -35.69 -40.73
C ARG A 524 12.75 -34.51 -39.97
N ASP A 525 12.48 -33.41 -40.67
CA ASP A 525 11.87 -32.23 -40.07
C ASP A 525 10.38 -32.45 -39.81
N ASP A 526 9.66 -33.17 -40.70
CA ASP A 526 8.28 -33.59 -40.45
C ASP A 526 8.19 -34.52 -39.22
N GLU A 527 9.15 -35.43 -39.02
CA GLU A 527 9.17 -36.34 -37.86
C GLU A 527 9.34 -35.56 -36.55
N LYS A 528 10.27 -34.60 -36.52
CA LYS A 528 10.50 -33.73 -35.36
C LYS A 528 9.28 -32.84 -35.07
N GLN A 529 8.65 -32.30 -36.11
CA GLN A 529 7.44 -31.49 -35.95
C GLN A 529 6.28 -32.35 -35.44
N PHE A 530 6.15 -33.58 -35.93
CA PHE A 530 5.14 -34.53 -35.47
C PHE A 530 5.29 -34.85 -33.98
N GLU A 531 6.49 -35.19 -33.51
CA GLU A 531 6.77 -35.43 -32.08
C GLU A 531 6.46 -34.19 -31.21
N THR A 532 6.83 -33.00 -31.71
CA THR A 532 6.56 -31.73 -31.02
C THR A 532 5.06 -31.47 -30.89
N LEU A 533 4.31 -31.66 -31.98
CA LEU A 533 2.86 -31.46 -31.99
C LEU A 533 2.13 -32.50 -31.15
N GLN A 534 2.55 -33.76 -31.13
CA GLN A 534 1.97 -34.78 -30.25
C GLN A 534 2.18 -34.43 -28.76
N THR A 535 3.37 -33.97 -28.40
CA THR A 535 3.64 -33.50 -27.03
C THR A 535 2.74 -32.31 -26.69
N PHE A 536 2.59 -31.37 -27.63
CA PHE A 536 1.76 -30.19 -27.44
C PHE A 536 0.26 -30.52 -27.34
N GLU A 537 -0.23 -31.46 -28.16
CA GLU A 537 -1.59 -32.00 -28.12
C GLU A 537 -1.91 -32.56 -26.73
N LEU A 538 -1.01 -33.39 -26.17
CA LEU A 538 -1.15 -33.94 -24.83
C LEU A 538 -1.18 -32.87 -23.74
N GLU A 539 -0.31 -31.86 -23.82
CA GLU A 539 -0.32 -30.74 -22.87
C GLU A 539 -1.61 -29.91 -22.94
N LEU A 540 -2.16 -29.70 -24.14
CA LEU A 540 -3.44 -29.00 -24.32
C LEU A 540 -4.61 -29.80 -23.75
N ILE A 541 -4.59 -31.13 -23.92
CA ILE A 541 -5.56 -32.04 -23.29
C ILE A 541 -5.48 -31.93 -21.76
N GLU A 542 -4.27 -31.98 -21.19
CA GLU A 542 -4.08 -31.84 -19.74
C GLU A 542 -4.58 -30.49 -19.21
N LEU A 543 -4.28 -29.40 -19.94
CA LEU A 543 -4.78 -28.06 -19.61
C LEU A 543 -6.30 -28.01 -19.64
N ARG A 544 -6.92 -28.51 -20.73
CA ARG A 544 -8.38 -28.59 -20.88
C ARG A 544 -9.02 -29.37 -19.74
N ASP A 545 -8.51 -30.57 -19.46
CA ASP A 545 -9.08 -31.47 -18.46
C ASP A 545 -8.94 -30.90 -17.05
N THR A 546 -7.81 -30.23 -16.75
CA THR A 546 -7.61 -29.51 -15.49
C THR A 546 -8.62 -28.36 -15.34
N LEU A 547 -8.82 -27.56 -16.39
CA LEU A 547 -9.80 -26.47 -16.37
C LEU A 547 -11.23 -27.01 -16.22
N LEU A 548 -11.61 -28.06 -16.96
CA LEU A 548 -12.91 -28.72 -16.87
C LEU A 548 -13.19 -29.28 -15.48
N LYS A 549 -12.16 -29.83 -14.81
CA LYS A 549 -12.27 -30.33 -13.44
C LYS A 549 -12.56 -29.20 -12.43
N LEU A 550 -12.00 -28.01 -12.65
CA LEU A 550 -12.12 -26.88 -11.72
C LEU A 550 -13.38 -26.04 -11.98
N ALA A 551 -13.81 -25.91 -13.24
CA ALA A 551 -14.88 -25.01 -13.67
C ALA A 551 -16.24 -25.17 -12.94
N PRO A 552 -16.74 -26.38 -12.61
CA PRO A 552 -18.03 -26.54 -11.93
C PRO A 552 -18.11 -25.86 -10.56
N THR A 553 -17.01 -25.89 -9.81
CA THR A 553 -16.94 -25.39 -8.43
C THR A 553 -16.32 -23.99 -8.36
N TYR A 554 -15.60 -23.58 -9.40
CA TYR A 554 -14.93 -22.28 -9.44
C TYR A 554 -15.92 -21.12 -9.64
N LYS A 555 -16.26 -20.45 -8.53
CA LYS A 555 -17.08 -19.24 -8.51
C LYS A 555 -16.31 -18.14 -7.77
N PRO A 556 -15.43 -17.40 -8.46
CA PRO A 556 -14.58 -16.39 -7.82
C PRO A 556 -15.41 -15.20 -7.33
N ASN A 557 -14.92 -14.55 -6.27
CA ASN A 557 -15.46 -13.28 -5.77
C ASN A 557 -14.29 -12.33 -5.49
N HIS A 558 -14.35 -11.09 -6.02
CA HIS A 558 -13.32 -10.07 -5.79
C HIS A 558 -13.15 -9.72 -4.30
N ASP A 559 -14.19 -9.92 -3.50
CA ASP A 559 -14.15 -9.77 -2.05
C ASP A 559 -13.18 -10.74 -1.39
N ASP A 560 -12.77 -11.85 -2.02
CA ASP A 560 -11.79 -12.78 -1.47
C ASP A 560 -10.34 -12.30 -1.74
N GLY A 561 -10.15 -11.37 -2.67
CA GLY A 561 -8.85 -10.87 -3.12
C GLY A 561 -8.14 -11.82 -4.10
N VAL A 562 -7.10 -11.30 -4.76
CA VAL A 562 -6.38 -12.00 -5.83
C VAL A 562 -5.82 -13.36 -5.39
N GLN A 563 -5.15 -13.40 -4.23
CA GLN A 563 -4.46 -14.60 -3.78
C GLN A 563 -5.40 -15.77 -3.51
N ILE A 564 -6.56 -15.54 -2.90
CA ILE A 564 -7.57 -16.59 -2.67
C ILE A 564 -8.23 -16.99 -3.99
N ALA A 565 -8.60 -16.03 -4.82
CA ALA A 565 -9.26 -16.29 -6.10
C ALA A 565 -8.37 -17.10 -7.08
N ALA A 566 -7.05 -16.91 -7.02
CA ALA A 566 -6.08 -17.66 -7.83
C ALA A 566 -5.68 -19.01 -7.22
N ALA A 567 -5.93 -19.25 -5.92
CA ALA A 567 -5.44 -20.42 -5.20
C ALA A 567 -5.85 -21.77 -5.83
N PRO A 568 -7.10 -22.00 -6.29
CA PRO A 568 -7.46 -23.27 -6.93
C PRO A 568 -6.70 -23.55 -8.24
N LEU A 569 -6.20 -22.50 -8.89
CA LEU A 569 -5.51 -22.55 -10.18
C LEU A 569 -3.99 -22.72 -10.04
N TRP A 570 -3.47 -22.92 -8.82
CA TRP A 570 -2.04 -22.87 -8.50
C TRP A 570 -1.16 -23.76 -9.41
N SER A 571 -1.65 -24.92 -9.83
CA SER A 571 -0.89 -25.86 -10.67
C SER A 571 -0.65 -25.33 -12.10
N LEU A 572 -1.49 -24.42 -12.57
CA LEU A 572 -1.43 -23.83 -13.92
C LEU A 572 -0.45 -22.65 -14.03
N PHE A 573 0.01 -22.10 -12.90
CA PHE A 573 1.03 -21.05 -12.88
C PHE A 573 2.44 -21.64 -12.96
N ARG A 574 3.28 -21.13 -13.87
CA ARG A 574 4.67 -21.59 -14.01
C ARG A 574 5.66 -20.88 -13.07
N HIS A 575 5.35 -19.66 -12.63
CA HIS A 575 6.22 -18.89 -11.75
C HIS A 575 6.28 -19.51 -10.34
N LYS A 576 7.37 -20.22 -10.04
CA LYS A 576 7.51 -21.07 -8.84
C LYS A 576 7.27 -20.36 -7.50
N PRO A 577 7.78 -19.14 -7.26
CA PRO A 577 7.49 -18.43 -6.01
C PRO A 577 5.99 -18.14 -5.82
N TRP A 578 5.28 -17.78 -6.90
CA TRP A 578 3.85 -17.52 -6.83
C TRP A 578 3.03 -18.81 -6.71
N GLN A 579 3.39 -19.82 -7.48
CA GLN A 579 2.81 -21.17 -7.40
C GLN A 579 2.88 -21.71 -5.97
N LYS A 580 4.02 -21.52 -5.27
CA LYS A 580 4.17 -21.92 -3.87
C LYS A 580 3.20 -21.18 -2.94
N VAL A 581 3.12 -19.86 -3.06
CA VAL A 581 2.17 -19.03 -2.27
C VAL A 581 0.74 -19.48 -2.48
N LEU A 582 0.33 -19.72 -3.73
CA LEU A 582 -1.02 -20.17 -4.06
C LEU A 582 -1.29 -21.58 -3.53
N LYS A 583 -0.34 -22.51 -3.67
CA LYS A 583 -0.48 -23.87 -3.13
C LYS A 583 -0.63 -23.87 -1.60
N GLU A 584 0.15 -23.06 -0.90
CA GLU A 584 0.03 -22.88 0.55
C GLU A 584 -1.31 -22.24 0.93
N THR A 585 -1.80 -21.27 0.14
CA THR A 585 -3.12 -20.65 0.34
C THR A 585 -4.24 -21.67 0.13
N TRP A 586 -4.13 -22.50 -0.89
CA TRP A 586 -5.07 -23.59 -1.19
C TRP A 586 -5.12 -24.61 -0.05
N ALA A 587 -3.96 -25.03 0.47
CA ALA A 587 -3.90 -25.94 1.62
C ALA A 587 -4.55 -25.34 2.88
N LYS A 588 -4.43 -24.02 3.09
CA LYS A 588 -5.10 -23.30 4.18
C LYS A 588 -6.62 -23.23 4.00
N LEU A 589 -7.11 -23.05 2.77
CA LEU A 589 -8.54 -23.17 2.44
C LEU A 589 -9.05 -24.59 2.71
N GLU A 590 -8.31 -25.61 2.27
CA GLU A 590 -8.62 -27.03 2.53
C GLU A 590 -8.64 -27.36 4.02
N LYS A 591 -7.81 -26.70 4.84
CA LYS A 591 -7.80 -26.87 6.29
C LYS A 591 -8.92 -26.10 7.02
N GLY A 592 -9.45 -25.04 6.39
CA GLY A 592 -10.49 -24.19 6.96
C GLY A 592 -9.96 -22.93 7.67
N ASP A 593 -8.74 -22.49 7.36
CA ASP A 593 -8.16 -21.26 7.96
C ASP A 593 -8.77 -19.97 7.36
N TYR A 594 -9.42 -20.06 6.19
CA TYR A 594 -10.00 -18.93 5.44
C TYR A 594 -11.50 -19.12 5.17
N GLU A 595 -12.24 -19.63 6.14
CA GLU A 595 -13.67 -19.91 5.97
C GLU A 595 -14.54 -18.67 5.79
N TRP A 596 -14.02 -17.48 6.05
CA TRP A 596 -14.67 -16.22 5.71
C TRP A 596 -14.74 -15.96 4.20
N ALA A 597 -13.91 -16.65 3.39
CA ALA A 597 -13.87 -16.46 1.94
C ALA A 597 -15.05 -17.14 1.24
N HIS A 598 -15.61 -16.49 0.23
CA HIS A 598 -16.71 -17.02 -0.57
C HIS A 598 -16.29 -18.28 -1.33
N LEU A 599 -15.05 -18.34 -1.80
CA LEU A 599 -14.51 -19.53 -2.45
C LEU A 599 -14.52 -20.75 -1.53
N ALA A 600 -14.29 -20.56 -0.22
CA ALA A 600 -14.38 -21.67 0.74
C ALA A 600 -15.82 -22.22 0.83
N MET A 601 -16.84 -21.35 0.78
CA MET A 601 -18.25 -21.75 0.73
C MET A 601 -18.59 -22.51 -0.55
N ASN A 602 -17.97 -22.18 -1.67
CA ASN A 602 -18.22 -22.88 -2.93
C ASN A 602 -17.63 -24.30 -2.95
N TYR A 603 -16.41 -24.49 -2.43
CA TYR A 603 -15.74 -25.79 -2.41
C TYR A 603 -16.18 -26.68 -1.24
N TRP A 604 -16.52 -26.11 -0.09
CA TRP A 604 -16.89 -26.86 1.12
C TRP A 604 -18.14 -26.27 1.81
N PRO A 605 -19.30 -26.22 1.12
CA PRO A 605 -20.50 -25.53 1.62
C PRO A 605 -21.00 -26.08 2.96
N GLU A 606 -21.02 -27.40 3.13
CA GLU A 606 -21.48 -28.06 4.36
C GLU A 606 -20.59 -27.67 5.55
N ARG A 607 -19.27 -27.79 5.39
CA ARG A 607 -18.30 -27.45 6.43
C ARG A 607 -18.41 -25.98 6.86
N VAL A 608 -18.51 -25.07 5.90
CA VAL A 608 -18.62 -23.63 6.19
C VAL A 608 -19.96 -23.33 6.88
N ARG A 609 -21.07 -23.89 6.38
CA ARG A 609 -22.41 -23.72 7.00
C ARG A 609 -22.48 -24.26 8.42
N GLU A 610 -21.89 -25.41 8.70
CA GLU A 610 -21.85 -25.95 10.07
C GLU A 610 -21.10 -25.02 11.01
N LYS A 611 -19.99 -24.41 10.56
CA LYS A 611 -19.27 -23.43 11.39
C LYS A 611 -20.01 -22.11 11.54
N CYS A 612 -20.79 -21.66 10.56
CA CYS A 612 -21.67 -20.50 10.73
C CYS A 612 -22.68 -20.68 11.88
N LYS A 613 -23.03 -21.92 12.26
CA LYS A 613 -23.93 -22.15 13.40
C LYS A 613 -23.31 -21.77 14.74
N THR A 614 -21.99 -21.85 14.86
CA THR A 614 -21.26 -21.64 16.13
C THR A 614 -20.30 -20.46 16.10
N ASP A 615 -19.94 -19.96 14.92
CA ASP A 615 -19.09 -18.78 14.72
C ASP A 615 -19.91 -17.66 14.06
N LYS A 616 -20.36 -16.72 14.89
CA LYS A 616 -21.14 -15.54 14.48
C LYS A 616 -20.40 -14.68 13.45
N SER A 617 -19.07 -14.64 13.51
CA SER A 617 -18.24 -13.86 12.61
C SER A 617 -18.28 -14.41 11.18
N LEU A 618 -18.27 -15.75 11.04
CA LEU A 618 -18.42 -16.45 9.76
C LEU A 618 -19.86 -16.35 9.23
N ALA A 619 -20.86 -16.45 10.12
CA ALA A 619 -22.26 -16.26 9.74
C ALA A 619 -22.50 -14.87 9.14
N ILE A 620 -21.87 -13.82 9.69
CA ILE A 620 -21.92 -12.46 9.14
C ILE A 620 -21.24 -12.40 7.76
N ALA A 621 -20.04 -12.99 7.61
CA ALA A 621 -19.28 -12.97 6.37
C ALA A 621 -20.05 -13.57 5.18
N HIS A 622 -20.83 -14.62 5.42
CA HIS A 622 -21.62 -15.31 4.38
C HIS A 622 -23.08 -14.85 4.28
N GLY A 623 -23.50 -13.88 5.09
CA GLY A 623 -24.92 -13.47 5.15
C GLY A 623 -25.86 -14.56 5.68
N LEU A 624 -25.35 -15.50 6.49
CA LEU A 624 -26.07 -16.64 7.05
C LEU A 624 -26.35 -16.48 8.54
N LYS A 625 -26.66 -15.25 8.99
CA LYS A 625 -26.90 -14.95 10.42
C LYS A 625 -28.05 -15.77 11.02
N ASP A 626 -29.03 -16.13 10.21
CA ASP A 626 -30.18 -16.95 10.62
C ASP A 626 -29.79 -18.39 11.01
N LEU A 627 -28.61 -18.87 10.58
CA LEU A 627 -28.10 -20.18 10.95
C LEU A 627 -27.36 -20.17 12.31
N TYR A 628 -26.94 -19.00 12.80
CA TYR A 628 -26.16 -18.89 14.04
C TYR A 628 -27.03 -19.21 15.26
N VAL A 629 -26.53 -20.11 16.11
CA VAL A 629 -27.16 -20.50 17.37
C VAL A 629 -26.34 -19.91 18.50
N GLU A 630 -26.93 -18.98 19.26
CA GLU A 630 -26.24 -18.37 20.40
C GLU A 630 -25.98 -19.44 21.48
N PRO A 631 -24.72 -19.65 21.92
CA PRO A 631 -24.41 -20.64 22.93
C PRO A 631 -25.07 -20.25 24.27
N GLU A 632 -25.57 -21.24 25.02
CA GLU A 632 -26.14 -21.00 26.34
C GLU A 632 -25.16 -20.25 27.23
N ALA A 633 -25.64 -19.18 27.88
CA ALA A 633 -24.81 -18.32 28.71
C ALA A 633 -24.11 -19.13 29.81
N ALA A 634 -22.79 -19.27 29.71
CA ALA A 634 -22.00 -19.90 30.76
C ALA A 634 -22.22 -19.13 32.09
N PRO A 635 -22.48 -19.82 33.21
CA PRO A 635 -22.73 -19.16 34.48
C PRO A 635 -21.55 -18.26 34.84
N LYS A 636 -21.83 -16.97 35.08
CA LYS A 636 -20.83 -15.98 35.49
C LYS A 636 -20.05 -16.52 36.70
N LYS A 637 -18.78 -16.88 36.52
CA LYS A 637 -17.88 -17.16 37.64
C LYS A 637 -17.76 -15.89 38.47
N THR A 638 -18.41 -15.86 39.63
CA THR A 638 -18.28 -14.82 40.64
C THR A 638 -16.80 -14.76 41.05
N ARG A 639 -16.12 -13.68 40.68
CA ARG A 639 -14.77 -13.38 41.18
C ARG A 639 -14.87 -13.25 42.71
N GLY A 640 -14.40 -14.26 43.43
CA GLY A 640 -14.34 -14.27 44.88
C GLY A 640 -13.56 -13.07 45.40
N ARG A 641 -14.26 -12.20 46.14
CA ARG A 641 -13.69 -11.06 46.85
C ARG A 641 -12.75 -11.62 47.94
N LYS A 642 -11.43 -11.48 47.76
CA LYS A 642 -10.46 -11.74 48.84
C LYS A 642 -10.83 -10.83 50.02
N LYS A 643 -11.31 -11.42 51.12
CA LYS A 643 -11.44 -10.73 52.41
C LYS A 643 -10.04 -10.30 52.84
N ALA A 644 -9.85 -9.01 53.08
CA ALA A 644 -8.71 -8.50 53.81
C ALA A 644 -8.75 -9.09 55.22
N GLY A 645 -7.66 -9.76 55.63
CA GLY A 645 -7.47 -10.19 57.00
C GLY A 645 -7.27 -8.95 57.87
N VAL A 646 -8.09 -8.86 58.92
CA VAL A 646 -7.85 -7.98 60.07
C VAL A 646 -6.85 -8.74 60.95
N GLY A 647 -5.65 -8.19 61.10
CA GLY A 647 -4.69 -8.61 62.11
C GLY A 647 -4.94 -7.84 63.40
N GLU A 648 -4.94 -8.57 64.51
CA GLU A 648 -4.84 -8.07 65.89
C GLU A 648 -3.56 -7.26 66.15
#